data_AF-A0A7X3QMX7-F1
#
_entry.id   AF-A0A7X3QMX7-F1
#
_cell.length_a   1.000
_cell.length_b   1.000
_cell.length_c   1.000
_cell.angle_alpha   90.00
_cell.angle_beta   90.00
_cell.angle_gamma   90.00
#
_symmetry.space_group_name_H-M   'P 1'
#
loop_
_entity.id
_entity.type
_entity.pdbx_description
1 polymer ?
#
loop_
_entity_poly.entity_id
_entity_poly.type
_entity_poly.pdbx_seq_one_letter_code
_entity_poly.pdbx_strand_id
1 'polypeptide(L)'
;MSYQLPIRLISCSLAVLAVCASYGAEQRYSPQELEAAKAKLRQHNRLWTFQAGAIFGQEWLSRAPEDAELRALYARQLHGQLYGRREIQEQADAILEREPDNPWGLYAQALAFLADWKHSEAAESSLRAWELLPRPEFAATHLQALRSKGVEEGMAFLGSLDAETLQHPEVLHARAELEYTARYALEEPAYADTSLATLAMLRARWPDHVSGYFQAAEQLYQSNKPQEALPLIEEAIRLSPGSAEVRYWHWNILNKTDLLPADERHPAIEASIAEYRKAAPETGRGLALLTTTYRSVLEDEEKAAEFEAKLMALAPESRHASWIHQEKFQREYQRLQPELDRIEREHGADSQEYQDQLRLVCDAAYQFLEKPLYDDSFRGRAYLDLFYALSTMNPIPAEELADAVRGLVRYEQLNPHITHSVAPISMADHTPYAEEAAELARGGIQAMIDKAEKRGGEEDSLNYYLSLVHDAIGWASYKAGRIEEGRNELERALELSGTNTSVHYHLGQVFEHMATEAEDQDAAEAVRNWLDKAEESYIAGLEARSWGENPCQEALEALYERRHGSREGLDEYLAVFNERERSRRRERILESRLDTARTYEPFALPKLDGDLVDSADLKGKIAVLHFWGTWCGPCVVELPEYQKFHARYLDDPEVEVISISNDKSRDVVDKHMEENEYDFTVLMDDGYVQTADIKGWPTTWFVDGDGYIQIVQLGSGGSDSHL
;
A
#
# COMPACT_ATOMS: atom_id res chain seq x y z
N MET A 1 22.93 -32.32 -58.00
CA MET A 1 23.80 -31.40 -57.24
C MET A 1 22.86 -30.61 -56.34
N SER A 2 22.34 -31.18 -55.24
CA SER A 2 23.03 -31.61 -53.99
C SER A 2 23.51 -30.36 -53.23
N TYR A 3 23.14 -30.02 -51.99
CA TYR A 3 22.80 -30.77 -50.75
C TYR A 3 21.87 -29.89 -49.86
N GLN A 4 20.78 -30.37 -49.22
CA GLN A 4 20.65 -31.04 -47.88
C GLN A 4 21.26 -30.22 -46.71
N LEU A 5 20.56 -29.83 -45.62
CA LEU A 5 19.92 -30.62 -44.53
C LEU A 5 19.22 -29.65 -43.49
N PRO A 6 18.53 -30.08 -42.40
CA PRO A 6 17.07 -30.02 -42.23
C PRO A 6 16.53 -29.14 -41.07
N ILE A 7 15.26 -28.73 -41.18
CA ILE A 7 14.43 -28.21 -40.08
C ILE A 7 13.73 -29.40 -39.39
N ARG A 8 13.97 -29.61 -38.08
CA ARG A 8 13.22 -30.57 -37.26
C ARG A 8 12.17 -29.83 -36.43
N LEU A 9 10.91 -30.06 -36.79
CA LEU A 9 9.75 -30.34 -35.95
C LEU A 9 9.46 -29.40 -34.76
N ILE A 10 8.61 -28.40 -35.02
CA ILE A 10 7.61 -27.91 -34.06
C ILE A 10 6.27 -27.93 -34.79
N SER A 11 5.46 -28.93 -34.51
CA SER A 11 4.03 -28.93 -34.79
C SER A 11 3.38 -30.16 -34.14
N CYS A 12 2.60 -29.93 -33.08
CA CYS A 12 1.27 -30.53 -32.98
C CYS A 12 0.53 -29.87 -31.81
N SER A 13 -0.30 -28.92 -32.20
CA SER A 13 -1.40 -28.34 -31.43
C SER A 13 -2.46 -29.39 -31.10
N LEU A 14 -3.16 -29.14 -29.99
CA LEU A 14 -4.59 -29.36 -29.76
C LEU A 14 -5.39 -30.11 -30.84
N ALA A 15 -6.10 -31.15 -30.38
CA ALA A 15 -7.24 -31.86 -30.98
C ALA A 15 -6.99 -33.33 -31.34
N VAL A 16 -7.07 -34.20 -30.34
CA VAL A 16 -7.79 -35.47 -30.48
C VAL A 16 -8.81 -35.55 -29.34
N LEU A 17 -10.07 -35.32 -29.71
CA LEU A 17 -11.28 -35.58 -28.94
C LEU A 17 -11.39 -37.07 -28.58
N ALA A 18 -11.85 -37.30 -27.35
CA ALA A 18 -12.71 -38.39 -26.88
C ALA A 18 -12.98 -39.56 -27.86
N VAL A 19 -12.33 -40.70 -27.63
CA VAL A 19 -12.96 -42.04 -27.51
C VAL A 19 -11.96 -42.94 -26.75
N CYS A 20 -12.21 -43.14 -25.46
CA CYS A 20 -11.97 -44.39 -24.72
C CYS A 20 -12.52 -44.22 -23.29
N ALA A 21 -13.85 -44.10 -23.19
CA ALA A 21 -14.53 -44.54 -22.00
C ALA A 21 -14.39 -46.06 -21.87
N SER A 22 -14.21 -46.51 -20.62
CA SER A 22 -14.18 -47.89 -20.14
C SER A 22 -13.10 -48.82 -20.72
N TYR A 23 -11.90 -48.81 -20.15
CA TYR A 23 -11.20 -50.02 -19.68
C TYR A 23 -10.16 -49.56 -18.65
N GLY A 24 -10.17 -50.16 -17.45
CA GLY A 24 -9.47 -49.68 -16.26
C GLY A 24 -7.99 -49.33 -16.49
N ALA A 25 -7.64 -48.07 -16.22
CA ALA A 25 -6.25 -47.71 -15.98
C ALA A 25 -5.84 -48.40 -14.66
N GLU A 26 -4.94 -49.37 -14.74
CA GLU A 26 -4.28 -49.94 -13.57
C GLU A 26 -3.81 -48.78 -12.69
N GLN A 27 -4.27 -48.74 -11.42
CA GLN A 27 -3.70 -47.82 -10.43
C GLN A 27 -2.19 -48.05 -10.42
N ARG A 28 -1.42 -47.08 -10.91
CA ARG A 28 0.06 -47.14 -10.97
C ARG A 28 0.72 -46.96 -9.60
N TYR A 29 -0.05 -47.08 -8.53
CA TYR A 29 0.38 -46.91 -7.15
C TYR A 29 -0.54 -47.73 -6.23
N SER A 30 0.01 -48.20 -5.13
CA SER A 30 -0.70 -48.84 -4.04
C SER A 30 -1.28 -47.81 -3.06
N PRO A 31 -2.33 -48.14 -2.29
CA PRO A 31 -2.84 -47.25 -1.24
C PRO A 31 -1.75 -46.82 -0.23
N GLN A 32 -0.79 -47.70 0.06
CA GLN A 32 0.33 -47.40 0.95
C GLN A 32 1.26 -46.33 0.36
N GLU A 33 1.52 -46.37 -0.95
CA GLU A 33 2.35 -45.36 -1.61
C GLU A 33 1.65 -44.00 -1.65
N LEU A 34 0.32 -43.97 -1.84
CA LEU A 34 -0.46 -42.73 -1.78
C LEU A 34 -0.45 -42.11 -0.38
N GLU A 35 -0.67 -42.92 0.67
CA GLU A 35 -0.60 -42.43 2.05
C GLU A 35 0.82 -41.96 2.42
N ALA A 36 1.85 -42.64 1.94
CA ALA A 36 3.23 -42.19 2.08
C ALA A 36 3.48 -40.84 1.37
N ALA A 37 2.85 -40.61 0.21
CA ALA A 37 2.94 -39.34 -0.49
C ALA A 37 2.26 -38.20 0.29
N LYS A 38 1.05 -38.41 0.81
CA LYS A 38 0.35 -37.44 1.67
C LYS A 38 1.16 -37.11 2.93
N ALA A 39 1.73 -38.13 3.58
CA ALA A 39 2.60 -37.95 4.74
C ALA A 39 3.86 -37.13 4.38
N LYS A 40 4.44 -37.36 3.19
CA LYS A 40 5.59 -36.59 2.71
C LYS A 40 5.26 -35.13 2.40
N LEU A 41 4.06 -34.82 1.89
CA LEU A 41 3.61 -33.42 1.73
C LEU A 41 3.45 -32.72 3.09
N ARG A 42 2.91 -33.39 4.10
CA ARG A 42 2.87 -32.88 5.49
C ARG A 42 4.28 -32.68 6.05
N GLN A 43 5.22 -33.57 5.74
CA GLN A 43 6.62 -33.40 6.10
C GLN A 43 7.23 -32.16 5.44
N HIS A 44 6.95 -31.91 4.16
CA HIS A 44 7.40 -30.69 3.49
C HIS A 44 6.84 -29.41 4.14
N ASN A 45 5.58 -29.43 4.60
CA ASN A 45 4.98 -28.35 5.37
C ASN A 45 5.72 -28.12 6.70
N ARG A 46 5.92 -29.18 7.50
CA ARG A 46 6.66 -29.15 8.78
C ARG A 46 8.07 -28.59 8.62
N LEU A 47 8.75 -28.97 7.54
CA LEU A 47 10.12 -28.56 7.25
C LEU A 47 10.18 -27.22 6.49
N TRP A 48 9.06 -26.58 6.17
CA TRP A 48 9.04 -25.33 5.40
C TRP A 48 9.78 -25.44 4.06
N THR A 49 9.68 -26.61 3.43
CA THR A 49 10.28 -26.92 2.12
C THR A 49 9.21 -26.94 1.02
N PHE A 50 8.34 -25.93 1.03
CA PHE A 50 7.14 -25.83 0.19
C PHE A 50 7.42 -25.99 -1.32
N GLN A 51 8.56 -25.51 -1.79
CA GLN A 51 8.95 -25.64 -3.19
C GLN A 51 9.20 -27.11 -3.59
N ALA A 52 9.99 -27.83 -2.77
CA ALA A 52 10.21 -29.26 -2.97
C ALA A 52 8.91 -30.04 -2.82
N GLY A 53 8.07 -29.63 -1.87
CA GLY A 53 6.73 -30.18 -1.67
C GLY A 53 5.81 -29.97 -2.88
N ALA A 54 5.86 -28.81 -3.55
CA ALA A 54 5.05 -28.56 -4.74
C ALA A 54 5.52 -29.37 -5.94
N ILE A 55 6.84 -29.47 -6.19
CA ILE A 55 7.37 -30.34 -7.24
C ILE A 55 6.93 -31.79 -7.01
N PHE A 56 7.07 -32.27 -5.78
CA PHE A 56 6.64 -33.61 -5.37
C PHE A 56 5.13 -33.80 -5.49
N GLY A 57 4.34 -32.82 -5.07
CA GLY A 57 2.88 -32.83 -5.13
C GLY A 57 2.36 -32.84 -6.56
N GLN A 58 2.96 -32.06 -7.46
CA GLN A 58 2.63 -32.05 -8.89
C GLN A 58 2.90 -33.41 -9.54
N GLU A 59 4.04 -34.05 -9.22
CA GLU A 59 4.35 -35.39 -9.69
C GLU A 59 3.29 -36.40 -9.24
N TRP A 60 2.89 -36.36 -7.97
CA TRP A 60 1.89 -37.26 -7.42
C TRP A 60 0.48 -36.99 -7.92
N LEU A 61 0.13 -35.72 -8.13
CA LEU A 61 -1.16 -35.33 -8.70
C LEU A 61 -1.35 -35.91 -10.10
N SER A 62 -0.27 -36.00 -10.90
CA SER A 62 -0.32 -36.66 -12.22
C SER A 62 -0.63 -38.16 -12.15
N ARG A 63 -0.37 -38.80 -11.01
CA ARG A 63 -0.62 -40.24 -10.77
C ARG A 63 -1.99 -40.47 -10.14
N ALA A 64 -2.38 -39.62 -9.19
CA ALA A 64 -3.62 -39.74 -8.41
C ALA A 64 -4.46 -38.45 -8.48
N PRO A 65 -4.93 -38.03 -9.67
CA PRO A 65 -5.63 -36.76 -9.85
C PRO A 65 -7.03 -36.75 -9.21
N GLU A 66 -7.52 -37.86 -8.66
CA GLU A 66 -8.87 -37.94 -8.09
C GLU A 66 -8.86 -37.93 -6.55
N ASP A 67 -7.69 -37.96 -5.90
CA ASP A 67 -7.62 -37.94 -4.43
C ASP A 67 -7.70 -36.51 -3.90
N ALA A 68 -8.79 -36.19 -3.20
CA ALA A 68 -9.09 -34.85 -2.69
C ALA A 68 -8.07 -34.39 -1.63
N GLU A 69 -7.63 -35.29 -0.74
CA GLU A 69 -6.65 -34.96 0.30
C GLU A 69 -5.29 -34.63 -0.31
N LEU A 70 -4.81 -35.42 -1.27
CA LEU A 70 -3.55 -35.18 -1.98
C LEU A 70 -3.58 -33.83 -2.71
N ARG A 71 -4.68 -33.52 -3.42
CA ARG A 71 -4.89 -32.22 -4.07
C ARG A 71 -4.79 -31.06 -3.10
N ALA A 72 -5.48 -31.18 -1.96
CA ALA A 72 -5.53 -30.12 -0.98
C ALA A 72 -4.20 -29.96 -0.21
N LEU A 73 -3.47 -31.05 0.04
CA LEU A 73 -2.11 -31.00 0.57
C LEU A 73 -1.11 -30.40 -0.43
N TYR A 74 -1.29 -30.64 -1.74
CA TYR A 74 -0.54 -29.96 -2.79
C TYR A 74 -0.87 -28.46 -2.83
N ALA A 75 -2.15 -28.10 -2.73
CA ALA A 75 -2.60 -26.71 -2.61
C ALA A 75 -1.95 -26.00 -1.41
N ARG A 76 -1.76 -26.69 -0.28
CA ARG A 76 -1.02 -26.17 0.88
C ARG A 76 0.46 -25.89 0.59
N GLN A 77 1.10 -26.70 -0.26
CA GLN A 77 2.49 -26.44 -0.71
C GLN A 77 2.57 -25.22 -1.62
N LEU A 78 1.58 -25.03 -2.50
CA LEU A 78 1.47 -23.84 -3.34
C LEU A 78 1.24 -22.59 -2.48
N HIS A 79 0.30 -22.64 -1.53
CA HIS A 79 0.05 -21.54 -0.58
C HIS A 79 1.31 -21.18 0.23
N GLY A 80 2.05 -22.17 0.73
CA GLY A 80 3.30 -21.93 1.47
C GLY A 80 4.42 -21.29 0.64
N GLN A 81 4.33 -21.35 -0.70
CA GLN A 81 5.20 -20.58 -1.58
C GLN A 81 4.86 -19.08 -1.62
N LEU A 82 3.87 -18.64 -0.84
CA LEU A 82 3.33 -17.28 -0.75
C LEU A 82 2.66 -16.78 -2.05
N TYR A 83 2.58 -17.64 -3.08
CA TYR A 83 2.20 -17.27 -4.44
C TYR A 83 1.64 -18.49 -5.19
N GLY A 84 0.57 -18.30 -5.97
CA GLY A 84 -0.06 -19.37 -6.75
C GLY A 84 -1.59 -19.42 -6.65
N ARG A 85 -2.26 -18.27 -6.51
CA ARG A 85 -3.74 -18.17 -6.34
C ARG A 85 -4.46 -19.07 -7.33
N ARG A 86 -4.14 -18.93 -8.62
CA ARG A 86 -4.81 -19.64 -9.70
C ARG A 86 -4.65 -21.15 -9.55
N GLU A 87 -3.42 -21.60 -9.33
CA GLU A 87 -3.09 -23.00 -9.20
C GLU A 87 -3.71 -23.63 -7.94
N ILE A 88 -3.81 -22.87 -6.83
CA ILE A 88 -4.50 -23.29 -5.61
C ILE A 88 -6.01 -23.39 -5.86
N GLN A 89 -6.62 -22.38 -6.49
CA GLN A 89 -8.04 -22.37 -6.83
C GLN A 89 -8.41 -23.52 -7.77
N GLU A 90 -7.57 -23.80 -8.78
CA GLU A 90 -7.73 -24.95 -9.67
C GLU A 90 -7.78 -26.30 -8.90
N GLN A 91 -7.07 -26.41 -7.77
CA GLN A 91 -7.16 -27.63 -6.94
C GLN A 91 -8.47 -27.70 -6.16
N ALA A 92 -8.96 -26.57 -5.65
CA ALA A 92 -10.23 -26.48 -4.95
C ALA A 92 -11.40 -26.79 -5.89
N ASP A 93 -11.45 -26.14 -7.06
CA ASP A 93 -12.51 -26.29 -8.06
C ASP A 93 -12.61 -27.74 -8.55
N ALA A 94 -11.47 -28.38 -8.83
CA ALA A 94 -11.43 -29.78 -9.26
C ALA A 94 -12.09 -30.76 -8.27
N ILE A 95 -12.17 -30.40 -6.98
CA ILE A 95 -12.86 -31.17 -5.94
C ILE A 95 -14.32 -30.70 -5.82
N LEU A 96 -14.53 -29.39 -5.62
CA LEU A 96 -15.81 -28.80 -5.24
C LEU A 96 -16.85 -28.79 -6.37
N GLU A 97 -16.43 -28.75 -7.64
CA GLU A 97 -17.35 -28.90 -8.78
C GLU A 97 -18.06 -30.27 -8.79
N ARG A 98 -17.42 -31.29 -8.20
CA ARG A 98 -17.94 -32.66 -8.13
C ARG A 98 -18.64 -32.93 -6.79
N GLU A 99 -18.04 -32.43 -5.71
CA GLU A 99 -18.49 -32.62 -4.33
C GLU A 99 -18.43 -31.27 -3.57
N PRO A 100 -19.49 -30.45 -3.62
CA PRO A 100 -19.48 -29.09 -3.04
C PRO A 100 -19.25 -29.03 -1.52
N ASP A 101 -19.62 -30.09 -0.78
CA ASP A 101 -19.39 -30.21 0.66
C ASP A 101 -18.14 -31.07 0.99
N ASN A 102 -17.20 -31.25 0.05
CA ASN A 102 -15.98 -32.01 0.34
C ASN A 102 -15.04 -31.18 1.26
N PRO A 103 -14.70 -31.65 2.46
CA PRO A 103 -13.93 -30.88 3.43
C PRO A 103 -12.51 -30.54 2.94
N TRP A 104 -11.88 -31.39 2.12
CA TRP A 104 -10.57 -31.11 1.53
C TRP A 104 -10.66 -30.07 0.40
N GLY A 105 -11.77 -30.06 -0.34
CA GLY A 105 -12.05 -29.02 -1.34
C GLY A 105 -12.23 -27.65 -0.69
N LEU A 106 -13.01 -27.58 0.39
CA LEU A 106 -13.22 -26.36 1.18
C LEU A 106 -11.91 -25.88 1.82
N TYR A 107 -11.10 -26.78 2.37
CA TYR A 107 -9.76 -26.42 2.86
C TYR A 107 -8.86 -25.84 1.76
N ALA A 108 -8.84 -26.43 0.56
CA ALA A 108 -8.09 -25.87 -0.58
C ALA A 108 -8.63 -24.50 -1.02
N GLN A 109 -9.96 -24.31 -0.99
CA GLN A 109 -10.61 -23.03 -1.29
C GLN A 109 -10.25 -21.96 -0.26
N ALA A 110 -10.24 -22.30 1.03
CA ALA A 110 -9.80 -21.38 2.07
C ALA A 110 -8.34 -20.92 1.85
N LEU A 111 -7.45 -21.82 1.44
CA LEU A 111 -6.07 -21.46 1.06
C LEU A 111 -6.01 -20.53 -0.17
N ALA A 112 -6.92 -20.70 -1.15
CA ALA A 112 -7.01 -19.80 -2.30
C ALA A 112 -7.47 -18.40 -1.88
N PHE A 113 -8.48 -18.31 -1.01
CA PHE A 113 -8.94 -17.05 -0.45
C PHE A 113 -7.86 -16.36 0.38
N LEU A 114 -7.09 -17.11 1.18
CA LEU A 114 -5.93 -16.55 1.90
C LEU A 114 -4.87 -15.97 0.96
N ALA A 115 -4.61 -16.64 -0.17
CA ALA A 115 -3.70 -16.11 -1.19
C ALA A 115 -4.20 -14.80 -1.83
N ASP A 116 -5.51 -14.55 -1.79
CA ASP A 116 -6.19 -13.33 -2.24
C ASP A 116 -6.45 -12.31 -1.12
N TRP A 117 -5.95 -12.54 0.09
CA TRP A 117 -6.21 -11.70 1.27
C TRP A 117 -7.71 -11.59 1.62
N LYS A 118 -8.52 -12.54 1.16
CA LYS A 118 -9.95 -12.69 1.43
C LYS A 118 -10.17 -13.43 2.75
N HIS A 119 -9.80 -12.76 3.85
CA HIS A 119 -9.77 -13.36 5.17
C HIS A 119 -11.14 -13.86 5.65
N SER A 120 -12.22 -13.13 5.36
CA SER A 120 -13.58 -13.51 5.76
C SER A 120 -14.05 -14.77 5.05
N GLU A 121 -13.90 -14.83 3.71
CA GLU A 121 -14.27 -16.00 2.92
C GLU A 121 -13.38 -17.21 3.25
N ALA A 122 -12.10 -16.97 3.53
CA ALA A 122 -11.20 -18.00 4.04
C ALA A 122 -11.66 -18.55 5.40
N ALA A 123 -12.08 -17.68 6.33
CA ALA A 123 -12.57 -18.08 7.64
C ALA A 123 -13.85 -18.92 7.53
N GLU A 124 -14.81 -18.51 6.70
CA GLU A 124 -16.04 -19.26 6.45
C GLU A 124 -15.75 -20.65 5.85
N SER A 125 -14.97 -20.71 4.77
CA SER A 125 -14.67 -21.96 4.06
C SER A 125 -13.87 -22.94 4.94
N SER A 126 -12.89 -22.45 5.70
CA SER A 126 -12.10 -23.27 6.63
C SER A 126 -12.89 -23.76 7.84
N LEU A 127 -13.80 -22.95 8.39
CA LEU A 127 -14.70 -23.36 9.48
C LEU A 127 -15.62 -24.47 9.00
N ARG A 128 -16.21 -24.30 7.81
CA ARG A 128 -17.08 -25.31 7.20
C ARG A 128 -16.35 -26.64 6.97
N ALA A 129 -15.09 -26.60 6.50
CA ALA A 129 -14.26 -27.78 6.38
C ALA A 129 -14.05 -28.49 7.74
N TRP A 130 -13.76 -27.72 8.79
CA TRP A 130 -13.60 -28.21 10.16
C TRP A 130 -14.88 -28.87 10.72
N GLU A 131 -16.04 -28.25 10.52
CA GLU A 131 -17.33 -28.80 10.97
C GLU A 131 -17.69 -30.13 10.30
N LEU A 132 -17.37 -30.26 9.01
CA LEU A 132 -17.65 -31.47 8.24
C LEU A 132 -16.66 -32.60 8.58
N LEU A 133 -15.39 -32.28 8.81
CA LEU A 133 -14.37 -33.23 9.18
C LEU A 133 -13.31 -32.55 10.07
N PRO A 134 -13.39 -32.68 11.40
CA PRO A 134 -12.43 -32.07 12.32
C PRO A 134 -11.00 -32.57 12.07
N ARG A 135 -10.18 -31.74 11.42
CA ARG A 135 -8.74 -31.97 11.17
C ARG A 135 -7.92 -30.80 11.67
N PRO A 136 -6.78 -31.04 12.34
CA PRO A 136 -5.93 -29.96 12.83
C PRO A 136 -5.46 -28.99 11.74
N GLU A 137 -5.26 -29.46 10.51
CA GLU A 137 -4.93 -28.60 9.37
C GLU A 137 -6.03 -27.57 9.07
N PHE A 138 -7.31 -27.95 9.24
CA PHE A 138 -8.44 -27.06 8.96
C PHE A 138 -8.61 -26.05 10.08
N ALA A 139 -8.47 -26.49 11.34
CA ALA A 139 -8.45 -25.59 12.50
C ALA A 139 -7.31 -24.58 12.40
N ALA A 140 -6.10 -25.01 12.01
CA ALA A 140 -4.95 -24.13 11.83
C ALA A 140 -5.19 -23.08 10.72
N THR A 141 -5.74 -23.48 9.57
CA THR A 141 -6.09 -22.54 8.49
C THR A 141 -7.20 -21.57 8.90
N HIS A 142 -8.18 -22.02 9.69
CA HIS A 142 -9.23 -21.14 10.23
C HIS A 142 -8.65 -20.08 11.16
N LEU A 143 -7.78 -20.47 12.09
CA LEU A 143 -7.05 -19.53 12.95
C LEU A 143 -6.20 -18.53 12.14
N GLN A 144 -5.54 -19.02 11.08
CA GLN A 144 -4.76 -18.16 10.17
C GLN A 144 -5.65 -17.16 9.42
N ALA A 145 -6.87 -17.54 9.02
CA ALA A 145 -7.81 -16.64 8.38
C ALA A 145 -8.29 -15.53 9.31
N LEU A 146 -8.49 -15.84 10.59
CA LEU A 146 -8.97 -14.90 11.60
C LEU A 146 -7.89 -13.95 12.13
N ARG A 147 -6.60 -14.22 11.88
CA ARG A 147 -5.49 -13.49 12.52
C ARG A 147 -5.46 -11.98 12.28
N SER A 148 -6.02 -11.48 11.17
CA SER A 148 -5.93 -10.05 10.80
C SER A 148 -7.18 -9.24 11.13
N LYS A 149 -8.38 -9.85 11.09
CA LYS A 149 -9.67 -9.15 11.24
C LYS A 149 -10.63 -9.76 12.26
N GLY A 150 -10.36 -10.97 12.74
CA GLY A 150 -11.25 -11.72 13.64
C GLY A 150 -10.49 -12.28 14.82
N VAL A 151 -9.59 -11.50 15.43
CA VAL A 151 -8.71 -12.00 16.50
C VAL A 151 -9.53 -12.52 17.69
N GLU A 152 -10.55 -11.80 18.12
CA GLU A 152 -11.44 -12.24 19.21
C GLU A 152 -12.18 -13.55 18.87
N GLU A 153 -12.69 -13.65 17.64
CA GLU A 153 -13.32 -14.87 17.12
C GLU A 153 -12.35 -16.04 17.09
N GLY A 154 -11.10 -15.79 16.70
CA GLY A 154 -10.03 -16.79 16.70
C GLY A 154 -9.70 -17.28 18.11
N MET A 155 -9.65 -16.36 19.09
CA MET A 155 -9.42 -16.70 20.50
C MET A 155 -10.59 -17.50 21.08
N ALA A 156 -11.83 -17.16 20.71
CA ALA A 156 -13.01 -17.93 21.07
C ALA A 156 -12.98 -19.34 20.44
N PHE A 157 -12.59 -19.44 19.17
CA PHE A 157 -12.43 -20.73 18.49
C PHE A 157 -11.36 -21.60 19.16
N LEU A 158 -10.20 -21.05 19.54
CA LEU A 158 -9.18 -21.75 20.33
C LEU A 158 -9.77 -22.35 21.62
N GLY A 159 -10.61 -21.58 22.33
CA GLY A 159 -11.28 -22.04 23.55
C GLY A 159 -12.26 -23.20 23.34
N SER A 160 -12.71 -23.44 22.09
CA SER A 160 -13.62 -24.53 21.73
C SER A 160 -12.92 -25.83 21.32
N LEU A 161 -11.62 -25.78 21.00
CA LEU A 161 -10.87 -26.93 20.53
C LEU A 161 -10.56 -27.91 21.67
N ASP A 162 -10.54 -29.21 21.35
CA ASP A 162 -10.17 -30.24 22.30
C ASP A 162 -8.66 -30.23 22.61
N ALA A 163 -8.28 -30.90 23.70
CA ALA A 163 -6.91 -30.90 24.20
C ALA A 163 -5.89 -31.58 23.27
N GLU A 164 -6.31 -32.50 22.40
CA GLU A 164 -5.44 -33.15 21.41
C GLU A 164 -5.20 -32.20 20.23
N THR A 165 -6.25 -31.60 19.71
CA THR A 165 -6.17 -30.60 18.63
C THR A 165 -5.35 -29.39 19.04
N LEU A 166 -5.54 -28.86 20.26
CA LEU A 166 -4.76 -27.73 20.79
C LEU A 166 -3.27 -28.00 20.90
N GLN A 167 -2.88 -29.27 21.01
CA GLN A 167 -1.48 -29.64 21.04
C GLN A 167 -0.92 -29.85 19.63
N HIS A 168 -1.72 -30.04 18.58
CA HIS A 168 -1.19 -30.33 17.25
C HIS A 168 -0.23 -29.24 16.74
N PRO A 169 0.90 -29.57 16.09
CA PRO A 169 1.95 -28.60 15.75
C PRO A 169 1.46 -27.47 14.83
N GLU A 170 0.62 -27.78 13.84
CA GLU A 170 0.03 -26.76 12.95
C GLU A 170 -0.90 -25.79 13.71
N VAL A 171 -1.62 -26.30 14.72
CA VAL A 171 -2.52 -25.49 15.54
C VAL A 171 -1.72 -24.62 16.50
N LEU A 172 -0.64 -25.14 17.11
CA LEU A 172 0.27 -24.33 17.94
C LEU A 172 0.95 -23.22 17.12
N HIS A 173 1.35 -23.53 15.89
CA HIS A 173 1.89 -22.54 14.96
C HIS A 173 0.87 -21.44 14.63
N ALA A 174 -0.34 -21.81 14.22
CA ALA A 174 -1.39 -20.83 13.91
C ALA A 174 -1.84 -20.03 15.15
N ARG A 175 -1.88 -20.68 16.32
CA ARG A 175 -2.13 -20.01 17.61
C ARG A 175 -1.07 -18.96 17.91
N ALA A 176 0.21 -19.28 17.74
CA ALA A 176 1.28 -18.32 17.96
C ALA A 176 1.15 -17.10 17.02
N GLU A 177 0.77 -17.31 15.74
CA GLU A 177 0.48 -16.19 14.82
C GLU A 177 -0.68 -15.33 15.31
N LEU A 178 -1.77 -15.95 15.75
CA LEU A 178 -2.95 -15.26 16.25
C LEU A 178 -2.63 -14.44 17.50
N GLU A 179 -1.94 -15.04 18.48
CA GLU A 179 -1.46 -14.37 19.69
C GLU A 179 -0.55 -13.20 19.33
N TYR A 180 0.39 -13.38 18.40
CA TYR A 180 1.28 -12.31 17.99
C TYR A 180 0.53 -11.10 17.42
N THR A 181 -0.50 -11.31 16.60
CA THR A 181 -1.32 -10.21 16.07
C THR A 181 -2.22 -9.60 17.15
N ALA A 182 -2.72 -10.40 18.09
CA ALA A 182 -3.55 -9.93 19.20
C ALA A 182 -2.87 -8.83 20.03
N ARG A 183 -1.53 -8.81 20.08
CA ARG A 183 -0.78 -7.74 20.76
C ARG A 183 -1.11 -6.33 20.26
N TYR A 184 -1.45 -6.21 18.98
CA TYR A 184 -1.82 -4.95 18.35
C TYR A 184 -3.34 -4.81 18.28
N ALA A 185 -4.03 -5.85 17.83
CA ALA A 185 -5.47 -5.80 17.62
C ALA A 185 -6.27 -5.60 18.92
N LEU A 186 -5.77 -6.12 20.04
CA LEU A 186 -6.38 -5.99 21.36
C LEU A 186 -5.65 -4.99 22.26
N GLU A 187 -4.63 -4.30 21.74
CA GLU A 187 -3.77 -3.38 22.52
C GLU A 187 -3.18 -4.01 23.79
N GLU A 188 -2.88 -5.32 23.73
CA GLU A 188 -2.36 -6.11 24.85
C GLU A 188 -0.93 -6.63 24.55
N PRO A 189 0.13 -5.87 24.84
CA PRO A 189 1.52 -6.25 24.52
C PRO A 189 1.97 -7.61 25.07
N ALA A 190 1.35 -8.08 26.17
CA ALA A 190 1.64 -9.37 26.79
C ALA A 190 1.41 -10.58 25.87
N TYR A 191 0.60 -10.43 24.82
CA TYR A 191 0.43 -11.50 23.83
C TYR A 191 1.69 -11.79 23.02
N ALA A 192 2.64 -10.85 22.92
CA ALA A 192 3.93 -11.12 22.29
C ALA A 192 4.71 -12.21 23.07
N ASP A 193 4.75 -12.10 24.40
CA ASP A 193 5.39 -13.11 25.25
C ASP A 193 4.62 -14.42 25.26
N THR A 194 3.29 -14.35 25.19
CA THR A 194 2.41 -15.53 25.08
C THR A 194 2.70 -16.30 23.79
N SER A 195 2.83 -15.60 22.67
CA SER A 195 3.19 -16.19 21.37
C SER A 195 4.55 -16.89 21.41
N LEU A 196 5.57 -16.24 21.99
CA LEU A 196 6.89 -16.85 22.17
C LEU A 196 6.85 -18.09 23.08
N ALA A 197 6.01 -18.10 24.11
CA ALA A 197 5.79 -19.26 24.96
C ALA A 197 5.10 -20.41 24.20
N THR A 198 4.10 -20.12 23.37
CA THR A 198 3.46 -21.10 22.48
C THR A 198 4.46 -21.70 21.49
N LEU A 199 5.35 -20.89 20.90
CA LEU A 199 6.42 -21.37 20.03
C LEU A 199 7.46 -22.21 20.79
N ALA A 200 7.75 -21.87 22.06
CA ALA A 200 8.59 -22.71 22.91
C ALA A 200 7.95 -24.07 23.21
N MET A 201 6.63 -24.11 23.43
CA MET A 201 5.89 -25.37 23.57
C MET A 201 5.97 -26.22 22.30
N LEU A 202 5.80 -25.59 21.12
CA LEU A 202 5.95 -26.26 19.83
C LEU A 202 7.34 -26.89 19.69
N ARG A 203 8.41 -26.14 19.97
CA ARG A 203 9.79 -26.66 19.92
C ARG A 203 10.05 -27.78 20.93
N ALA A 204 9.51 -27.67 22.14
CA ALA A 204 9.71 -28.68 23.18
C ALA A 204 9.10 -30.04 22.82
N ARG A 205 7.98 -30.03 22.08
CA ARG A 205 7.23 -31.24 21.74
C ARG A 205 7.49 -31.75 20.32
N TRP A 206 7.77 -30.86 19.37
CA TRP A 206 8.18 -31.16 17.99
C TRP A 206 9.48 -30.42 17.65
N PRO A 207 10.63 -30.91 18.16
CA PRO A 207 11.92 -30.23 18.01
C PRO A 207 12.44 -30.14 16.57
N ASP A 208 11.83 -30.86 15.63
CA ASP A 208 12.07 -30.87 14.19
C ASP A 208 10.98 -30.11 13.39
N HIS A 209 10.10 -29.35 14.06
CA HIS A 209 9.14 -28.47 13.40
C HIS A 209 9.73 -27.08 13.19
N VAL A 210 9.95 -26.70 11.93
CA VAL A 210 10.75 -25.51 11.58
C VAL A 210 10.08 -24.22 12.04
N SER A 211 8.75 -24.10 11.94
CA SER A 211 8.05 -22.87 12.33
C SER A 211 8.27 -22.47 13.80
N GLY A 212 8.46 -23.43 14.70
CA GLY A 212 8.73 -23.16 16.11
C GLY A 212 10.01 -22.36 16.33
N TYR A 213 11.01 -22.53 15.45
CA TYR A 213 12.26 -21.78 15.48
C TYR A 213 12.20 -20.54 14.59
N PHE A 214 11.74 -20.72 13.35
CA PHE A 214 11.68 -19.67 12.35
C PHE A 214 10.83 -18.48 12.81
N GLN A 215 9.60 -18.72 13.27
CA GLN A 215 8.73 -17.62 13.71
C GLN A 215 9.24 -16.97 14.99
N ALA A 216 9.82 -17.75 15.91
CA ALA A 216 10.38 -17.17 17.13
C ALA A 216 11.56 -16.24 16.80
N ALA A 217 12.41 -16.64 15.84
CA ALA A 217 13.49 -15.80 15.34
C ALA A 217 12.95 -14.52 14.70
N GLU A 218 11.92 -14.61 13.86
CA GLU A 218 11.27 -13.46 13.23
C GLU A 218 10.71 -12.48 14.28
N GLN A 219 9.94 -12.98 15.25
CA GLN A 219 9.35 -12.16 16.31
C GLN A 219 10.42 -11.46 17.18
N LEU A 220 11.50 -12.18 17.52
CA LEU A 220 12.61 -11.61 18.29
C LEU A 220 13.40 -10.58 17.48
N TYR A 221 13.62 -10.83 16.19
CA TYR A 221 14.24 -9.87 15.28
C TYR A 221 13.38 -8.59 15.17
N GLN A 222 12.07 -8.72 14.96
CA GLN A 222 11.14 -7.60 14.94
C GLN A 222 11.07 -6.85 16.28
N SER A 223 11.35 -7.55 17.39
CA SER A 223 11.44 -6.97 18.74
C SER A 223 12.83 -6.43 19.07
N ASN A 224 13.70 -6.24 18.06
CA ASN A 224 15.07 -5.74 18.19
C ASN A 224 15.97 -6.58 19.12
N LYS A 225 15.79 -7.91 19.12
CA LYS A 225 16.59 -8.89 19.88
C LYS A 225 17.34 -9.84 18.95
N PRO A 226 18.24 -9.35 18.08
CA PRO A 226 18.89 -10.16 17.05
C PRO A 226 19.80 -11.25 17.63
N GLN A 227 20.37 -11.04 18.83
CA GLN A 227 21.22 -12.02 19.52
C GLN A 227 20.44 -13.28 19.94
N GLU A 228 19.16 -13.13 20.28
CA GLU A 228 18.27 -14.25 20.61
C GLU A 228 17.68 -14.88 19.34
N ALA A 229 17.47 -14.08 18.29
CA ALA A 229 16.94 -14.56 17.01
C ALA A 229 17.92 -15.44 16.22
N LEU A 230 19.22 -15.08 16.21
CA LEU A 230 20.24 -15.78 15.43
C LEU A 230 20.33 -17.30 15.71
N PRO A 231 20.48 -17.78 16.96
CA PRO A 231 20.58 -19.21 17.20
C PRO A 231 19.30 -19.98 16.82
N LEU A 232 18.14 -19.32 16.88
CA LEU A 232 16.88 -19.93 16.46
C LEU A 232 16.79 -20.07 14.93
N ILE A 233 17.17 -19.03 14.18
CA ILE A 233 17.16 -19.12 12.71
C ILE A 233 18.23 -20.10 12.20
N GLU A 234 19.39 -20.18 12.84
CA GLU A 234 20.43 -21.17 12.52
C GLU A 234 19.95 -22.61 12.74
N GLU A 235 19.22 -22.86 13.83
CA GLU A 235 18.60 -24.16 14.08
C GLU A 235 17.50 -24.48 13.07
N ALA A 236 16.70 -23.49 12.66
CA ALA A 236 15.74 -23.63 11.56
C ALA A 236 16.43 -24.03 10.24
N ILE A 237 17.60 -23.44 9.93
CA ILE A 237 18.41 -23.82 8.77
C ILE A 237 18.95 -25.24 8.90
N ARG A 238 19.42 -25.62 10.09
CA ARG A 238 19.93 -26.98 10.34
C ARG A 238 18.86 -28.04 10.07
N LEU A 239 17.61 -27.76 10.46
CA LEU A 239 16.45 -28.62 10.21
C LEU A 239 15.99 -28.57 8.75
N SER A 240 16.11 -27.41 8.10
CA SER A 240 15.64 -27.18 6.74
C SER A 240 16.64 -26.39 5.88
N PRO A 241 17.76 -27.03 5.49
CA PRO A 241 18.84 -26.34 4.80
C PRO A 241 18.45 -25.85 3.40
N GLY A 242 17.39 -26.41 2.82
CA GLY A 242 16.82 -26.04 1.52
C GLY A 242 15.60 -25.12 1.58
N SER A 243 15.24 -24.55 2.74
CA SER A 243 14.16 -23.55 2.80
C SER A 243 14.67 -22.18 2.39
N ALA A 244 14.21 -21.69 1.24
CA ALA A 244 14.53 -20.35 0.75
C ALA A 244 14.11 -19.26 1.76
N GLU A 245 12.94 -19.40 2.38
CA GLU A 245 12.39 -18.40 3.30
C GLU A 245 13.24 -18.27 4.56
N VAL A 246 13.57 -19.42 5.19
CA VAL A 246 14.42 -19.43 6.39
C VAL A 246 15.80 -18.84 6.08
N ARG A 247 16.39 -19.16 4.91
CA ARG A 247 17.68 -18.60 4.48
C ARG A 247 17.62 -17.10 4.27
N TYR A 248 16.56 -16.60 3.64
CA TYR A 248 16.39 -15.17 3.40
C TYR A 248 16.31 -14.35 4.69
N TRP A 249 15.55 -14.83 5.67
CA TRP A 249 15.51 -14.18 6.98
C TRP A 249 16.85 -14.22 7.69
N HIS A 250 17.57 -15.33 7.61
CA HIS A 250 18.93 -15.41 8.15
C HIS A 250 19.88 -14.39 7.51
N TRP A 251 19.89 -14.27 6.18
CA TRP A 251 20.72 -13.28 5.49
C TRP A 251 20.35 -11.84 5.87
N ASN A 252 19.06 -11.54 6.01
CA ASN A 252 18.60 -10.24 6.49
C ASN A 252 19.04 -9.96 7.93
N ILE A 253 18.91 -10.94 8.83
CA ILE A 253 19.38 -10.82 10.23
C ILE A 253 20.88 -10.54 10.24
N LEU A 254 21.69 -11.30 9.50
CA LEU A 254 23.14 -11.07 9.44
C LEU A 254 23.51 -9.70 8.86
N ASN A 255 22.80 -9.25 7.84
CA ASN A 255 23.13 -7.98 7.17
C ASN A 255 22.75 -6.75 8.00
N LYS A 256 21.55 -6.77 8.58
CA LYS A 256 20.91 -5.60 9.23
C LYS A 256 21.23 -5.47 10.73
N THR A 257 22.14 -6.28 11.26
CA THR A 257 22.47 -6.29 12.69
C THR A 257 23.97 -6.27 12.91
N ASP A 258 24.38 -5.80 14.09
CA ASP A 258 25.79 -5.77 14.50
C ASP A 258 26.27 -7.10 15.12
N LEU A 259 25.61 -8.21 14.77
CA LEU A 259 26.01 -9.54 15.22
C LEU A 259 27.37 -9.96 14.67
N LEU A 260 27.73 -9.45 13.48
CA LEU A 260 29.04 -9.62 12.86
C LEU A 260 29.66 -8.26 12.53
N PRO A 261 31.00 -8.15 12.58
CA PRO A 261 31.72 -7.02 11.98
C PRO A 261 31.29 -6.79 10.54
N ALA A 262 31.21 -5.52 10.11
CA ALA A 262 30.68 -5.15 8.79
C ALA A 262 31.39 -5.87 7.63
N ASP A 263 32.71 -6.05 7.73
CA ASP A 263 33.55 -6.73 6.74
C ASP A 263 33.37 -8.27 6.73
N GLU A 264 32.78 -8.85 7.77
CA GLU A 264 32.50 -10.29 7.88
C GLU A 264 31.08 -10.67 7.44
N ARG A 265 30.15 -9.70 7.35
CA ARG A 265 28.73 -9.95 6.99
C ARG A 265 28.58 -10.56 5.59
N HIS A 266 29.13 -9.91 4.57
CA HIS A 266 29.02 -10.39 3.18
C HIS A 266 29.65 -11.79 3.01
N PRO A 267 30.87 -12.08 3.51
CA PRO A 267 31.43 -13.43 3.50
C PRO A 267 30.55 -14.49 4.18
N ALA A 268 29.92 -14.18 5.32
CA ALA A 268 29.04 -15.10 6.02
C ALA A 268 27.76 -15.41 5.21
N ILE A 269 27.18 -14.38 4.59
CA ILE A 269 26.00 -14.54 3.73
C ILE A 269 26.35 -15.37 2.49
N GLU A 270 27.49 -15.11 1.83
CA GLU A 270 28.00 -15.90 0.69
C GLU A 270 28.20 -17.37 1.04
N ALA A 271 28.80 -17.66 2.20
CA ALA A 271 28.96 -19.03 2.68
C ALA A 271 27.60 -19.73 2.87
N SER A 272 26.65 -19.02 3.47
CA SER A 272 25.27 -19.50 3.67
C SER A 272 24.54 -19.72 2.33
N ILE A 273 24.73 -18.85 1.34
CA ILE A 273 24.20 -19.04 -0.03
C ILE A 273 24.79 -20.29 -0.67
N ALA A 274 26.10 -20.53 -0.52
CA ALA A 274 26.77 -21.70 -1.09
C ALA A 274 26.23 -23.02 -0.49
N GLU A 275 25.87 -23.03 0.79
CA GLU A 275 25.21 -24.17 1.41
C GLU A 275 23.76 -24.36 0.95
N TYR A 276 22.98 -23.27 0.87
CA TYR A 276 21.62 -23.31 0.35
C TYR A 276 21.57 -23.93 -1.04
N ARG A 277 22.46 -23.50 -1.93
CA ARG A 277 22.56 -24.01 -3.31
C ARG A 277 22.94 -25.49 -3.40
N LYS A 278 23.58 -26.06 -2.37
CA LYS A 278 23.84 -27.52 -2.29
C LYS A 278 22.61 -28.29 -1.80
N ALA A 279 21.77 -27.64 -1.00
CA ALA A 279 20.63 -28.27 -0.33
C ALA A 279 19.30 -28.15 -1.09
N ALA A 280 19.15 -27.11 -1.92
CA ALA A 280 17.94 -26.84 -2.68
C ALA A 280 18.20 -26.86 -4.20
N PRO A 281 17.26 -27.38 -5.01
CA PRO A 281 17.31 -27.23 -6.46
C PRO A 281 17.16 -25.75 -6.85
N GLU A 282 17.61 -25.40 -8.05
CA GLU A 282 17.35 -24.07 -8.63
C GLU A 282 15.85 -23.98 -9.02
N THR A 283 15.06 -23.33 -8.16
CA THR A 283 13.63 -23.08 -8.35
C THR A 283 13.37 -21.61 -8.68
N GLY A 284 12.20 -21.27 -9.22
CA GLY A 284 11.83 -19.87 -9.50
C GLY A 284 11.96 -18.97 -8.26
N ARG A 285 11.40 -19.37 -7.11
CA ARG A 285 11.53 -18.62 -5.85
C ARG A 285 12.97 -18.55 -5.37
N GLY A 286 13.72 -19.66 -5.42
CA GLY A 286 15.12 -19.68 -5.02
C GLY A 286 16.00 -18.74 -5.84
N LEU A 287 15.79 -18.71 -7.16
CA LEU A 287 16.51 -17.82 -8.08
C LEU A 287 16.13 -16.35 -7.88
N ALA A 288 14.84 -16.03 -7.68
CA ALA A 288 14.43 -14.65 -7.36
C ALA A 288 15.05 -14.17 -6.04
N LEU A 289 15.02 -15.02 -5.01
CA LEU A 289 15.60 -14.73 -3.69
C LEU A 289 17.11 -14.47 -3.78
N LEU A 290 17.84 -15.28 -4.54
CA LEU A 290 19.26 -15.06 -4.81
C LEU A 290 19.47 -13.75 -5.59
N THR A 291 18.65 -13.48 -6.61
CA THR A 291 18.71 -12.23 -7.39
C THR A 291 18.59 -11.02 -6.48
N THR A 292 17.54 -10.94 -5.66
CA THR A 292 17.31 -9.82 -4.72
C THR A 292 18.39 -9.74 -3.65
N THR A 293 18.89 -10.87 -3.14
CA THR A 293 19.96 -10.87 -2.12
C THR A 293 21.28 -10.35 -2.69
N TYR A 294 21.71 -10.84 -3.86
CA TYR A 294 22.94 -10.36 -4.48
C TYR A 294 22.84 -8.87 -4.81
N ARG A 295 21.70 -8.44 -5.33
CA ARG A 295 21.46 -7.05 -5.72
C ARG A 295 21.41 -6.08 -4.55
N SER A 296 20.59 -6.39 -3.54
CA SER A 296 20.17 -5.43 -2.51
C SER A 296 20.85 -5.64 -1.17
N VAL A 297 21.48 -6.80 -0.95
CA VAL A 297 22.20 -7.13 0.30
C VAL A 297 23.70 -7.14 0.05
N LEU A 298 24.16 -7.84 -0.99
CA LEU A 298 25.60 -7.99 -1.28
C LEU A 298 26.14 -6.95 -2.25
N GLU A 299 25.26 -6.13 -2.84
CA GLU A 299 25.59 -5.08 -3.82
C GLU A 299 26.40 -5.61 -5.04
N ASP A 300 26.13 -6.86 -5.45
CA ASP A 300 26.77 -7.55 -6.58
C ASP A 300 25.75 -7.72 -7.72
N GLU A 301 25.68 -6.71 -8.60
CA GLU A 301 24.75 -6.72 -9.73
C GLU A 301 25.14 -7.74 -10.81
N GLU A 302 26.42 -8.11 -10.93
CA GLU A 302 26.87 -9.13 -11.89
C GLU A 302 26.28 -10.50 -11.53
N LYS A 303 26.40 -10.92 -10.27
CA LYS A 303 25.79 -12.16 -9.79
C LYS A 303 24.27 -12.08 -9.79
N ALA A 304 23.69 -10.94 -9.40
CA ALA A 304 22.24 -10.77 -9.45
C ALA A 304 21.70 -10.99 -10.87
N ALA A 305 22.36 -10.41 -11.89
CA ALA A 305 22.01 -10.59 -13.29
C ALA A 305 22.15 -12.05 -13.76
N GLU A 306 23.13 -12.81 -13.26
CA GLU A 306 23.27 -14.24 -13.55
C GLU A 306 22.04 -15.03 -13.06
N PHE A 307 21.62 -14.82 -11.80
CA PHE A 307 20.47 -15.53 -11.22
C PHE A 307 19.15 -15.10 -11.85
N GLU A 308 19.02 -13.82 -12.20
CA GLU A 308 17.87 -13.32 -12.93
C GLU A 308 17.77 -13.97 -14.31
N ALA A 309 18.86 -14.05 -15.07
CA ALA A 309 18.85 -14.70 -16.38
C ALA A 309 18.40 -16.17 -16.28
N LYS A 310 18.83 -16.88 -15.23
CA LYS A 310 18.35 -18.24 -14.95
C LYS A 310 16.87 -18.29 -14.61
N LEU A 311 16.37 -17.35 -13.79
CA LEU A 311 14.95 -17.24 -13.46
C LEU A 311 14.11 -17.04 -14.73
N MET A 312 14.52 -16.11 -15.58
CA MET A 312 13.82 -15.81 -16.84
C MET A 312 13.87 -16.97 -17.83
N ALA A 313 14.95 -17.75 -17.86
CA ALA A 313 15.03 -18.96 -18.66
C ALA A 313 14.16 -20.10 -18.12
N LEU A 314 14.03 -20.20 -16.79
CA LEU A 314 13.28 -21.27 -16.13
C LEU A 314 11.77 -21.02 -16.17
N ALA A 315 11.33 -19.81 -15.85
CA ALA A 315 9.91 -19.49 -15.65
C ALA A 315 9.62 -17.98 -15.89
N PRO A 316 9.66 -17.51 -17.15
CA PRO A 316 9.56 -16.09 -17.49
C PRO A 316 8.21 -15.46 -17.14
N GLU A 317 7.12 -16.24 -17.12
CA GLU A 317 5.77 -15.79 -16.77
C GLU A 317 5.42 -16.09 -15.30
N SER A 318 6.39 -16.53 -14.49
CA SER A 318 6.14 -16.81 -13.09
C SER A 318 5.99 -15.53 -12.27
N ARG A 319 5.25 -15.62 -11.16
CA ARG A 319 5.14 -14.52 -10.19
C ARG A 319 6.50 -14.02 -9.69
N HIS A 320 7.47 -14.91 -9.58
CA HIS A 320 8.83 -14.58 -9.19
C HIS A 320 9.56 -13.74 -10.25
N ALA A 321 9.37 -14.06 -11.54
CA ALA A 321 9.89 -13.23 -12.63
C ALA A 321 9.22 -11.84 -12.62
N SER A 322 7.90 -11.78 -12.44
CA SER A 322 7.17 -10.51 -12.32
C SER A 322 7.62 -9.67 -11.13
N TRP A 323 7.92 -10.30 -10.00
CA TRP A 323 8.49 -9.62 -8.84
C TRP A 323 9.85 -9.01 -9.17
N ILE A 324 10.76 -9.74 -9.80
CA ILE A 324 12.08 -9.20 -10.19
C ILE A 324 11.94 -8.07 -11.22
N HIS A 325 10.99 -8.17 -12.16
CA HIS A 325 10.68 -7.06 -13.06
C HIS A 325 10.17 -5.82 -12.31
N GLN A 326 9.31 -6.01 -11.32
CA GLN A 326 8.77 -4.92 -10.50
C GLN A 326 9.86 -4.27 -9.62
N GLU A 327 10.73 -5.08 -8.99
CA GLU A 327 11.85 -4.59 -8.20
C GLU A 327 12.78 -3.71 -9.06
N LYS A 328 13.09 -4.14 -10.28
CA LYS A 328 13.87 -3.35 -11.24
C LYS A 328 13.18 -2.03 -11.61
N PHE A 329 11.90 -2.10 -11.93
CA PHE A 329 11.11 -0.90 -12.24
C PHE A 329 11.12 0.10 -11.07
N GLN A 330 10.91 -0.38 -9.84
CA GLN A 330 10.93 0.47 -8.65
C GLN A 330 12.29 1.10 -8.39
N ARG A 331 13.39 0.35 -8.58
CA ARG A 331 14.75 0.93 -8.44
C ARG A 331 15.02 2.01 -9.47
N GLU A 332 14.60 1.81 -10.70
CA GLU A 332 14.76 2.82 -11.75
C GLU A 332 13.91 4.06 -11.45
N TYR A 333 12.67 3.87 -11.00
CA TYR A 333 11.82 4.97 -10.55
C TYR A 333 12.45 5.75 -9.37
N GLN A 334 12.95 5.04 -8.35
CA GLN A 334 13.67 5.64 -7.20
C GLN A 334 14.94 6.38 -7.60
N ARG A 335 15.57 6.00 -8.71
CA ARG A 335 16.73 6.69 -9.28
C ARG A 335 16.32 7.97 -10.02
N LEU A 336 15.18 7.95 -10.70
CA LEU A 336 14.70 9.06 -11.52
C LEU A 336 13.99 10.16 -10.71
N GLN A 337 13.29 9.80 -9.63
CA GLN A 337 12.46 10.74 -8.88
C GLN A 337 13.25 11.88 -8.20
N PRO A 338 14.36 11.64 -7.48
CA PRO A 338 15.10 12.74 -6.83
C PRO A 338 15.69 13.74 -7.84
N GLU A 339 16.03 13.26 -9.03
CA GLU A 339 16.51 14.09 -10.12
C GLU A 339 15.39 14.98 -10.67
N LEU A 340 14.18 14.42 -10.83
CA LEU A 340 12.99 15.15 -11.25
C LEU A 340 12.68 16.29 -10.27
N ASP A 341 12.67 15.99 -8.97
CA ASP A 341 12.42 16.96 -7.90
C ASP A 341 13.50 18.07 -7.88
N ARG A 342 14.77 17.72 -8.13
CA ARG A 342 15.86 18.70 -8.22
C ARG A 342 15.67 19.63 -9.41
N ILE A 343 15.40 19.08 -10.60
CA ILE A 343 15.21 19.86 -11.83
C ILE A 343 14.01 20.80 -11.68
N GLU A 344 12.93 20.36 -11.03
CA GLU A 344 11.77 21.22 -10.75
C GLU A 344 12.17 22.44 -9.91
N ARG A 345 12.94 22.23 -8.84
CA ARG A 345 13.40 23.33 -7.96
C ARG A 345 14.36 24.28 -8.68
N GLU A 346 15.29 23.76 -9.49
CA GLU A 346 16.34 24.56 -10.13
C GLU A 346 15.85 25.28 -11.39
N HIS A 347 15.05 24.60 -12.21
CA HIS A 347 14.70 25.03 -13.57
C HIS A 347 13.19 25.17 -13.81
N GLY A 348 12.35 24.69 -12.89
CA GLY A 348 10.88 24.71 -13.01
C GLY A 348 10.32 23.55 -13.83
N ALA A 349 9.05 23.21 -13.55
CA ALA A 349 8.33 22.13 -14.21
C ALA A 349 8.12 22.33 -15.73
N ASP A 350 8.15 23.58 -16.21
CA ASP A 350 8.05 23.89 -17.64
C ASP A 350 9.38 23.78 -18.41
N SER A 351 10.50 23.47 -17.73
CA SER A 351 11.79 23.34 -18.39
C SER A 351 11.86 22.10 -19.29
N GLN A 352 12.57 22.19 -20.41
CA GLN A 352 12.77 21.04 -21.30
C GLN A 352 13.43 19.85 -20.57
N GLU A 353 14.33 20.14 -19.63
CA GLU A 353 15.00 19.12 -18.84
C GLU A 353 14.03 18.35 -17.94
N TYR A 354 13.08 19.05 -17.30
CA TYR A 354 12.03 18.41 -16.50
C TYR A 354 11.13 17.53 -17.37
N GLN A 355 10.75 18.03 -18.55
CA GLN A 355 9.93 17.30 -19.51
C GLN A 355 10.65 16.05 -20.07
N ASP A 356 11.96 16.13 -20.32
CA ASP A 356 12.79 15.01 -20.72
C ASP A 356 12.90 13.97 -19.59
N GLN A 357 13.02 14.41 -18.34
CA GLN A 357 13.06 13.53 -17.16
C GLN A 357 11.73 12.80 -16.93
N LEU A 358 10.58 13.48 -17.09
CA LEU A 358 9.25 12.84 -17.06
C LEU A 358 9.15 11.74 -18.13
N ARG A 359 9.71 11.98 -19.32
CA ARG A 359 9.70 10.96 -20.40
C ARG A 359 10.46 9.71 -20.00
N LEU A 360 11.57 9.83 -19.26
CA LEU A 360 12.29 8.66 -18.74
C LEU A 360 11.46 7.85 -17.74
N VAL A 361 10.65 8.52 -16.90
CA VAL A 361 9.71 7.85 -15.99
C VAL A 361 8.66 7.07 -16.79
N CYS A 362 8.10 7.68 -17.83
CA CYS A 362 7.15 7.01 -18.72
C CYS A 362 7.78 5.79 -19.41
N ASP A 363 8.98 5.94 -19.98
CA ASP A 363 9.68 4.87 -20.67
C ASP A 363 9.96 3.68 -19.73
N ALA A 364 10.38 3.93 -18.49
CA ALA A 364 10.59 2.89 -17.50
C ALA A 364 9.31 2.10 -17.20
N ALA A 365 8.18 2.80 -17.06
CA ALA A 365 6.89 2.17 -16.80
C ALA A 365 6.37 1.39 -18.01
N TYR A 366 6.48 1.91 -19.24
CA TYR A 366 6.12 1.18 -20.45
C TYR A 366 6.96 -0.08 -20.64
N GLN A 367 8.29 0.00 -20.46
CA GLN A 367 9.17 -1.16 -20.53
C GLN A 367 8.82 -2.26 -19.52
N PHE A 368 8.32 -1.87 -18.34
CA PHE A 368 7.82 -2.79 -17.35
C PHE A 368 6.47 -3.42 -17.76
N LEU A 369 5.53 -2.62 -18.28
CA LEU A 369 4.22 -3.10 -18.70
C LEU A 369 4.27 -4.07 -19.90
N GLU A 370 5.31 -3.99 -20.73
CA GLU A 370 5.62 -4.92 -21.82
C GLU A 370 6.13 -6.29 -21.33
N LYS A 371 6.53 -6.42 -20.06
CA LYS A 371 7.05 -7.69 -19.54
C LYS A 371 5.95 -8.76 -19.44
N PRO A 372 6.32 -10.05 -19.55
CA PRO A 372 5.44 -11.15 -19.19
C PRO A 372 5.16 -11.12 -17.68
N LEU A 373 4.02 -10.55 -17.30
CA LEU A 373 3.57 -10.49 -15.91
C LEU A 373 2.64 -11.68 -15.61
N TYR A 374 2.82 -12.27 -14.43
CA TYR A 374 2.08 -13.43 -13.96
C TYR A 374 0.59 -13.16 -13.80
N ASP A 375 0.25 -11.98 -13.28
CA ASP A 375 -1.12 -11.50 -13.18
C ASP A 375 -1.16 -9.96 -13.23
N ASP A 376 -2.38 -9.44 -13.35
CA ASP A 376 -2.64 -8.00 -13.48
C ASP A 376 -2.34 -7.19 -12.20
N SER A 377 -2.14 -7.83 -11.04
CA SER A 377 -1.88 -7.12 -9.77
C SER A 377 -0.54 -6.37 -9.78
N PHE A 378 0.39 -6.78 -10.64
CA PHE A 378 1.68 -6.10 -10.82
C PHE A 378 1.58 -4.80 -11.60
N ARG A 379 0.47 -4.55 -12.31
CA ARG A 379 0.34 -3.43 -13.26
C ARG A 379 -0.08 -2.12 -12.60
N GLY A 380 -0.88 -2.18 -11.54
CA GLY A 380 -1.54 -1.01 -10.95
C GLY A 380 -0.59 0.13 -10.61
N ARG A 381 0.55 -0.16 -9.97
CA ARG A 381 1.54 0.85 -9.62
C ARG A 381 2.17 1.54 -10.84
N ALA A 382 2.50 0.78 -11.88
CA ALA A 382 3.11 1.34 -13.09
C ALA A 382 2.14 2.28 -13.83
N TYR A 383 0.84 1.97 -13.85
CA TYR A 383 -0.17 2.88 -14.40
C TYR A 383 -0.39 4.14 -13.56
N LEU A 384 -0.23 4.05 -12.24
CA LEU A 384 -0.26 5.22 -11.36
C LEU A 384 0.92 6.15 -11.63
N ASP A 385 2.13 5.60 -11.69
CA ASP A 385 3.34 6.38 -11.99
C ASP A 385 3.27 6.98 -13.41
N LEU A 386 2.73 6.24 -14.40
CA LEU A 386 2.46 6.76 -15.75
C LEU A 386 1.46 7.91 -15.74
N PHE A 387 0.33 7.75 -15.04
CA PHE A 387 -0.70 8.79 -14.97
C PHE A 387 -0.10 10.10 -14.46
N TYR A 388 0.62 10.08 -13.34
CA TYR A 388 1.25 11.27 -12.79
C TYR A 388 2.28 11.89 -13.74
N ALA A 389 3.12 11.09 -14.36
CA ALA A 389 4.12 11.61 -15.29
C ALA A 389 3.45 12.27 -16.50
N LEU A 390 2.49 11.58 -17.13
CA LEU A 390 1.79 12.04 -18.34
C LEU A 390 0.91 13.27 -18.09
N SER A 391 0.20 13.34 -16.94
CA SER A 391 -0.63 14.48 -16.59
C SER A 391 0.17 15.75 -16.29
N THR A 392 1.47 15.61 -15.98
CA THR A 392 2.39 16.72 -15.68
C THR A 392 3.16 17.18 -16.93
N MET A 393 3.11 16.43 -18.02
CA MET A 393 3.84 16.80 -19.23
C MET A 393 3.25 18.03 -19.93
N ASN A 394 4.11 18.82 -20.58
CA ASN A 394 3.72 19.98 -21.35
C ASN A 394 4.34 19.93 -22.77
N PRO A 395 3.53 19.73 -23.84
CA PRO A 395 2.08 19.50 -23.82
C PRO A 395 1.73 18.08 -23.33
N ILE A 396 0.54 17.94 -22.75
CA ILE A 396 0.02 16.65 -22.29
C ILE A 396 -0.22 15.72 -23.50
N PRO A 397 0.35 14.50 -23.53
CA PRO A 397 0.11 13.53 -24.60
C PRO A 397 -1.26 12.85 -24.41
N ALA A 398 -2.31 13.42 -25.02
CA ALA A 398 -3.71 13.04 -24.79
C ALA A 398 -4.02 11.53 -24.93
N GLU A 399 -3.51 10.85 -25.97
CA GLU A 399 -3.77 9.41 -26.16
C GLU A 399 -3.06 8.54 -25.11
N GLU A 400 -1.80 8.87 -24.80
CA GLU A 400 -1.03 8.16 -23.76
C GLU A 400 -1.68 8.34 -22.39
N LEU A 401 -2.14 9.55 -22.06
CA LEU A 401 -2.86 9.84 -20.83
C LEU A 401 -4.16 9.02 -20.75
N ALA A 402 -4.98 9.00 -21.81
CA ALA A 402 -6.20 8.21 -21.84
C ALA A 402 -5.93 6.71 -21.61
N ASP A 403 -4.89 6.16 -22.25
CA ASP A 403 -4.49 4.77 -22.05
C ASP A 403 -3.98 4.49 -20.63
N ALA A 404 -3.26 5.45 -20.04
CA ALA A 404 -2.82 5.34 -18.65
C ALA A 404 -4.01 5.33 -17.69
N VAL A 405 -5.02 6.20 -17.89
CA VAL A 405 -6.23 6.24 -17.07
C VAL A 405 -7.05 4.94 -17.20
N ARG A 406 -7.23 4.41 -18.41
CA ARG A 406 -7.88 3.11 -18.62
C ARG A 406 -7.16 1.98 -17.90
N GLY A 407 -5.83 1.95 -17.98
CA GLY A 407 -5.01 0.96 -17.27
C GLY A 407 -5.09 1.12 -15.75
N LEU A 408 -5.06 2.35 -15.26
CA LEU A 408 -5.20 2.67 -13.84
C LEU A 408 -6.53 2.13 -13.29
N VAL A 409 -7.65 2.44 -13.94
CA VAL A 409 -8.99 1.94 -13.55
C VAL A 409 -9.08 0.43 -13.59
N ARG A 410 -8.41 -0.21 -14.53
CA ARG A 410 -8.46 -1.66 -14.68
C ARG A 410 -7.64 -2.40 -13.62
N TYR A 411 -6.51 -1.85 -13.19
CA TYR A 411 -5.49 -2.61 -12.47
C TYR A 411 -5.12 -2.06 -11.08
N GLU A 412 -5.35 -0.77 -10.81
CA GLU A 412 -5.04 -0.14 -9.52
C GLU A 412 -6.26 -0.22 -8.59
N GLN A 413 -6.04 -0.72 -7.37
CA GLN A 413 -7.13 -0.96 -6.41
C GLN A 413 -6.91 -0.28 -5.04
N LEU A 414 -5.76 0.37 -4.82
CA LEU A 414 -5.41 0.92 -3.51
C LEU A 414 -5.91 2.36 -3.37
N ASN A 415 -6.01 3.08 -4.49
CA ASN A 415 -6.26 4.51 -4.53
C ASN A 415 -7.49 4.88 -5.35
N PRO A 416 -8.71 4.39 -5.00
CA PRO A 416 -9.92 4.66 -5.78
C PRO A 416 -10.24 6.15 -5.97
N HIS A 417 -9.82 7.03 -5.06
CA HIS A 417 -9.91 8.49 -5.24
C HIS A 417 -9.04 9.05 -6.37
N ILE A 418 -7.85 8.51 -6.60
CA ILE A 418 -7.06 8.90 -7.77
C ILE A 418 -7.68 8.25 -9.00
N THR A 419 -7.92 6.94 -8.92
CA THR A 419 -8.37 6.09 -10.02
C THR A 419 -9.73 6.49 -10.61
N HIS A 420 -10.69 6.88 -9.77
CA HIS A 420 -12.07 7.16 -10.18
C HIS A 420 -12.52 8.62 -9.95
N SER A 421 -11.61 9.50 -9.54
CA SER A 421 -11.90 10.94 -9.49
C SER A 421 -10.85 11.77 -10.22
N VAL A 422 -9.63 11.86 -9.69
CA VAL A 422 -8.57 12.72 -10.26
C VAL A 422 -8.21 12.33 -11.69
N ALA A 423 -8.04 11.03 -11.97
CA ALA A 423 -7.66 10.53 -13.29
C ALA A 423 -8.75 10.73 -14.36
N PRO A 424 -10.04 10.39 -14.10
CA PRO A 424 -11.13 10.76 -15.00
C PRO A 424 -11.27 12.26 -15.25
N ILE A 425 -11.11 13.12 -14.24
CA ILE A 425 -11.13 14.59 -14.42
C ILE A 425 -10.04 15.01 -15.42
N SER A 426 -8.80 14.58 -15.18
CA SER A 426 -7.67 14.86 -16.07
C SER A 426 -7.90 14.34 -17.51
N MET A 427 -8.48 13.14 -17.65
CA MET A 427 -8.86 12.60 -18.96
C MET A 427 -9.93 13.46 -19.65
N ALA A 428 -10.93 13.95 -18.92
CA ALA A 428 -11.98 14.81 -19.48
C ALA A 428 -11.46 16.19 -19.90
N ASP A 429 -10.46 16.73 -19.20
CA ASP A 429 -9.88 18.04 -19.49
C ASP A 429 -8.88 18.05 -20.64
N HIS A 430 -8.16 16.94 -20.83
CA HIS A 430 -7.01 16.91 -21.74
C HIS A 430 -7.17 15.98 -22.94
N THR A 431 -8.30 15.28 -23.07
CA THR A 431 -8.54 14.30 -24.13
C THR A 431 -9.94 14.46 -24.74
N PRO A 432 -10.20 13.93 -25.95
CA PRO A 432 -11.54 13.93 -26.54
C PRO A 432 -12.51 12.91 -25.88
N TYR A 433 -12.09 12.21 -24.83
CA TYR A 433 -12.78 11.05 -24.26
C TYR A 433 -13.57 11.36 -22.97
N ALA A 434 -14.13 12.56 -22.84
CA ALA A 434 -14.91 12.97 -21.67
C ALA A 434 -16.11 12.04 -21.36
N GLU A 435 -16.75 11.48 -22.40
CA GLU A 435 -17.81 10.47 -22.25
C GLU A 435 -17.31 9.23 -21.50
N GLU A 436 -16.16 8.72 -21.93
CA GLU A 436 -15.56 7.53 -21.33
C GLU A 436 -15.08 7.83 -19.91
N ALA A 437 -14.51 9.02 -19.68
CA ALA A 437 -14.10 9.46 -18.35
C ALA A 437 -15.26 9.45 -17.35
N ALA A 438 -16.46 9.90 -17.76
CA ALA A 438 -17.65 9.86 -16.90
C ALA A 438 -18.03 8.43 -16.51
N GLU A 439 -17.94 7.47 -17.43
CA GLU A 439 -18.25 6.06 -17.17
C GLU A 439 -17.18 5.40 -16.27
N LEU A 440 -15.90 5.73 -16.48
CA LEU A 440 -14.81 5.27 -15.60
C LEU A 440 -14.97 5.80 -14.17
N ALA A 441 -15.40 7.06 -14.01
CA ALA A 441 -15.70 7.65 -12.71
C ALA A 441 -16.89 6.96 -12.04
N ARG A 442 -17.99 6.68 -12.77
CA ARG A 442 -19.16 5.95 -12.23
C ARG A 442 -18.81 4.57 -11.66
N GLY A 443 -17.87 3.86 -12.29
CA GLY A 443 -17.36 2.59 -11.77
C GLY A 443 -16.76 2.68 -10.36
N GLY A 444 -16.37 3.87 -9.92
CA GLY A 444 -15.76 4.12 -8.61
C GLY A 444 -16.71 4.19 -7.43
N ILE A 445 -18.02 4.35 -7.65
CA ILE A 445 -18.99 4.50 -6.55
C ILE A 445 -18.92 3.29 -5.61
N GLN A 446 -18.99 2.07 -6.16
CA GLN A 446 -18.89 0.84 -5.36
C GLN A 446 -17.51 0.70 -4.71
N ALA A 447 -16.44 1.05 -5.44
CA ALA A 447 -15.07 0.98 -4.91
C ALA A 447 -14.87 1.90 -3.69
N MET A 448 -15.54 3.06 -3.66
CA MET A 448 -15.53 3.96 -2.51
C MET A 448 -16.31 3.43 -1.32
N ILE A 449 -17.48 2.85 -1.56
CA ILE A 449 -18.29 2.19 -0.52
C ILE A 449 -17.47 1.07 0.13
N ASP A 450 -16.90 0.17 -0.70
CA ASP A 450 -16.07 -0.94 -0.23
C ASP A 450 -14.85 -0.47 0.57
N LYS A 451 -14.25 0.66 0.20
CA LYS A 451 -13.11 1.25 0.91
C LYS A 451 -13.51 1.84 2.27
N ALA A 452 -14.65 2.52 2.35
CA ALA A 452 -15.15 3.10 3.59
C ALA A 452 -15.56 2.01 4.59
N GLU A 453 -16.25 0.96 4.14
CA GLU A 453 -16.62 -0.19 4.97
C GLU A 453 -15.39 -0.86 5.59
N LYS A 454 -14.30 -1.00 4.81
CA LYS A 454 -13.02 -1.56 5.31
C LYS A 454 -12.37 -0.71 6.41
N ARG A 455 -12.68 0.58 6.51
CA ARG A 455 -12.10 1.51 7.50
C ARG A 455 -12.97 1.72 8.75
N GLY A 456 -14.06 0.97 8.90
CA GLY A 456 -14.97 1.11 10.04
C GLY A 456 -16.18 2.03 9.77
N GLY A 457 -16.38 2.46 8.52
CA GLY A 457 -17.67 2.99 8.07
C GLY A 457 -18.09 4.35 8.64
N GLU A 458 -17.14 5.24 8.97
CA GLU A 458 -17.50 6.62 9.33
C GLU A 458 -18.22 7.31 8.16
N GLU A 459 -19.46 7.72 8.42
CA GLU A 459 -20.38 8.30 7.41
C GLU A 459 -19.78 9.53 6.73
N ASP A 460 -19.10 10.40 7.50
CA ASP A 460 -18.45 11.60 6.98
C ASP A 460 -17.31 11.29 6.00
N SER A 461 -16.51 10.25 6.30
CA SER A 461 -15.43 9.80 5.41
C SER A 461 -15.97 9.23 4.10
N LEU A 462 -17.05 8.44 4.17
CA LEU A 462 -17.72 7.90 2.97
C LEU A 462 -18.30 9.03 2.11
N ASN A 463 -19.00 9.97 2.73
CA ASN A 463 -19.61 11.12 2.06
C ASN A 463 -18.55 11.97 1.34
N TYR A 464 -17.41 12.21 1.99
CA TYR A 464 -16.28 12.88 1.36
C TYR A 464 -15.78 12.12 0.11
N TYR A 465 -15.52 10.83 0.19
CA TYR A 465 -15.05 10.05 -0.97
C TYR A 465 -16.08 9.96 -2.10
N LEU A 466 -17.36 9.83 -1.77
CA LEU A 466 -18.42 9.84 -2.77
C LEU A 466 -18.54 11.22 -3.43
N SER A 467 -18.35 12.31 -2.69
CA SER A 467 -18.35 13.66 -3.27
C SER A 467 -17.28 13.81 -4.36
N LEU A 468 -16.09 13.23 -4.18
CA LEU A 468 -15.01 13.26 -5.18
C LEU A 468 -15.36 12.49 -6.46
N VAL A 469 -16.08 11.36 -6.32
CA VAL A 469 -16.50 10.56 -7.49
C VAL A 469 -17.63 11.28 -8.23
N HIS A 470 -18.61 11.82 -7.50
CA HIS A 470 -19.69 12.62 -8.10
C HIS A 470 -19.16 13.89 -8.77
N ASP A 471 -18.12 14.52 -8.23
CA ASP A 471 -17.39 15.61 -8.87
C ASP A 471 -16.88 15.20 -10.25
N ALA A 472 -16.15 14.08 -10.32
CA ALA A 472 -15.57 13.58 -11.55
C ALA A 472 -16.63 13.16 -12.58
N ILE A 473 -17.72 12.50 -12.16
CA ILE A 473 -18.84 12.17 -13.04
C ILE A 473 -19.46 13.44 -13.60
N GLY A 474 -19.72 14.43 -12.74
CA GLY A 474 -20.35 15.68 -13.13
C GLY A 474 -19.50 16.49 -14.09
N TRP A 475 -18.22 16.67 -13.76
CA TRP A 475 -17.28 17.40 -14.62
C TRP A 475 -17.06 16.72 -15.97
N ALA A 476 -16.84 15.40 -15.98
CA ALA A 476 -16.67 14.66 -17.22
C ALA A 476 -17.94 14.67 -18.09
N SER A 477 -19.12 14.56 -17.48
CA SER A 477 -20.41 14.64 -18.20
C SER A 477 -20.62 16.04 -18.81
N TYR A 478 -20.28 17.10 -18.06
CA TYR A 478 -20.30 18.46 -18.58
C TYR A 478 -19.37 18.62 -19.80
N LYS A 479 -18.11 18.14 -19.69
CA LYS A 479 -17.12 18.17 -20.78
C LYS A 479 -17.56 17.35 -22.00
N ALA A 480 -18.34 16.29 -21.78
CA ALA A 480 -18.96 15.49 -22.84
C ALA A 480 -20.19 16.17 -23.50
N GLY A 481 -20.59 17.37 -23.05
CA GLY A 481 -21.72 18.12 -23.57
C GLY A 481 -23.07 17.79 -22.92
N ARG A 482 -23.09 17.00 -21.84
CA ARG A 482 -24.31 16.71 -21.07
C ARG A 482 -24.43 17.66 -19.88
N ILE A 483 -24.71 18.93 -20.18
CA ILE A 483 -24.67 20.04 -19.23
C ILE A 483 -25.58 19.80 -18.00
N GLU A 484 -26.83 19.42 -18.24
CA GLU A 484 -27.82 19.16 -17.16
C GLU A 484 -27.42 17.99 -16.25
N GLU A 485 -26.89 16.91 -16.82
CA GLU A 485 -26.38 15.79 -16.04
C GLU A 485 -25.17 16.20 -15.23
N GLY A 486 -24.22 16.91 -15.87
CA GLY A 486 -23.04 17.43 -15.20
C GLY A 486 -23.38 18.29 -13.99
N ARG A 487 -24.34 19.22 -14.15
CA ARG A 487 -24.85 20.04 -13.05
C ARG A 487 -25.42 19.19 -11.92
N ASN A 488 -26.33 18.26 -12.22
CA ASN A 488 -27.02 17.49 -11.19
C ASN A 488 -26.05 16.62 -10.36
N GLU A 489 -25.02 16.06 -10.99
CA GLU A 489 -24.00 15.27 -10.29
C GLU A 489 -23.06 16.15 -9.44
N LEU A 490 -22.71 17.35 -9.91
CA LEU A 490 -21.96 18.33 -9.11
C LEU A 490 -22.76 18.85 -7.91
N GLU A 491 -24.06 19.14 -8.09
CA GLU A 491 -24.96 19.51 -6.99
C GLU A 491 -25.06 18.37 -5.96
N ARG A 492 -25.15 17.12 -6.43
CA ARG A 492 -25.11 15.94 -5.56
C ARG A 492 -23.78 15.79 -4.81
N ALA A 493 -22.65 16.12 -5.44
CA ALA A 493 -21.35 16.13 -4.78
C ALA A 493 -21.34 17.12 -3.59
N LEU A 494 -21.94 18.30 -3.75
CA LEU A 494 -22.08 19.30 -2.68
C LEU A 494 -23.05 18.86 -1.57
N GLU A 495 -24.14 18.17 -1.92
CA GLU A 495 -25.07 17.59 -0.93
C GLU A 495 -24.38 16.56 -0.02
N LEU A 496 -23.43 15.79 -0.57
CA LEU A 496 -22.62 14.84 0.18
C LEU A 496 -21.54 15.55 1.00
N SER A 497 -20.84 16.52 0.40
CA SER A 497 -19.82 17.31 1.09
C SER A 497 -19.68 18.71 0.48
N GLY A 498 -20.05 19.72 1.26
CA GLY A 498 -19.94 21.13 0.85
C GLY A 498 -18.53 21.72 0.92
N THR A 499 -17.53 20.95 1.37
CA THR A 499 -16.18 21.47 1.66
C THR A 499 -15.18 21.28 0.52
N ASN A 500 -15.60 20.78 -0.64
CA ASN A 500 -14.69 20.49 -1.75
C ASN A 500 -14.60 21.66 -2.74
N THR A 501 -13.44 22.31 -2.81
CA THR A 501 -13.18 23.42 -3.72
C THR A 501 -13.32 23.04 -5.20
N SER A 502 -12.93 21.83 -5.63
CA SER A 502 -13.00 21.44 -7.05
C SER A 502 -14.45 21.40 -7.55
N VAL A 503 -15.37 20.89 -6.72
CA VAL A 503 -16.80 20.83 -7.05
C VAL A 503 -17.38 22.23 -7.24
N HIS A 504 -17.04 23.17 -6.34
CA HIS A 504 -17.47 24.56 -6.44
C HIS A 504 -16.95 25.24 -7.71
N TYR A 505 -15.68 24.99 -8.06
CA TYR A 505 -15.10 25.48 -9.31
C TYR A 505 -15.83 24.92 -10.53
N HIS A 506 -16.00 23.60 -10.61
CA HIS A 506 -16.68 22.94 -11.72
C HIS A 506 -18.14 23.40 -11.86
N LEU A 507 -18.86 23.53 -10.76
CA LEU A 507 -20.26 23.98 -10.77
C LEU A 507 -20.38 25.45 -11.20
N GLY A 508 -19.46 26.31 -10.76
CA GLY A 508 -19.37 27.69 -11.24
C GLY A 508 -19.17 27.75 -12.76
N GLN A 509 -18.26 26.94 -13.31
CA GLN A 509 -18.03 26.85 -14.75
C GLN A 509 -19.28 26.39 -15.52
N VAL A 510 -20.04 25.42 -14.96
CA VAL A 510 -21.32 24.99 -15.54
C VAL A 510 -22.34 26.12 -15.54
N PHE A 511 -22.45 26.89 -14.44
CA PHE A 511 -23.37 28.03 -14.39
C PHE A 511 -23.01 29.13 -15.38
N GLU A 512 -21.71 29.39 -15.60
CA GLU A 512 -21.29 30.33 -16.64
C GLU A 512 -21.64 29.85 -18.06
N HIS A 513 -21.53 28.55 -18.31
CA HIS A 513 -22.00 27.96 -19.58
C HIS A 513 -23.51 28.18 -19.75
N MET A 514 -24.30 27.89 -18.71
CA MET A 514 -25.75 28.10 -18.74
C MET A 514 -26.14 29.58 -18.93
N ALA A 515 -25.35 30.51 -18.39
CA ALA A 515 -25.53 31.94 -18.63
C ALA A 515 -25.32 32.28 -20.12
N THR A 516 -24.32 31.67 -20.76
CA THR A 516 -24.05 31.83 -22.20
C THR A 516 -25.20 31.28 -23.04
N GLU A 517 -25.69 30.07 -22.76
CA GLU A 517 -26.85 29.50 -23.46
C GLU A 517 -28.13 30.33 -23.28
N ALA A 518 -28.30 30.96 -22.11
CA ALA A 518 -29.42 31.85 -21.84
C ALA A 518 -29.29 33.19 -22.59
N GLU A 519 -28.06 33.68 -22.79
CA GLU A 519 -27.78 34.88 -23.59
C GLU A 519 -28.15 34.65 -25.06
N ASP A 520 -27.80 33.49 -25.61
CA ASP A 520 -28.20 33.07 -26.97
C ASP A 520 -29.73 33.01 -27.17
N GLN A 521 -30.48 32.90 -26.07
CA GLN A 521 -31.94 32.87 -26.05
C GLN A 521 -32.57 34.24 -25.73
N ASP A 522 -31.78 35.31 -25.66
CA ASP A 522 -32.20 36.67 -25.27
C ASP A 522 -32.88 36.72 -23.87
N ALA A 523 -32.54 35.79 -22.96
CA ALA A 523 -33.18 35.62 -21.66
C ALA A 523 -32.42 36.36 -20.54
N ALA A 524 -32.36 37.69 -20.60
CA ALA A 524 -31.52 38.51 -19.71
C ALA A 524 -31.69 38.29 -18.19
N GLU A 525 -32.88 37.88 -17.74
CA GLU A 525 -33.09 37.50 -16.33
C GLU A 525 -32.43 36.17 -15.98
N ALA A 526 -32.51 35.18 -16.87
CA ALA A 526 -31.86 33.89 -16.70
C ALA A 526 -30.33 34.03 -16.71
N VAL A 527 -29.79 34.86 -17.61
CA VAL A 527 -28.35 35.18 -17.64
C VAL A 527 -27.87 35.68 -16.28
N ARG A 528 -28.56 36.68 -15.70
CA ARG A 528 -28.20 37.22 -14.38
C ARG A 528 -28.26 36.14 -13.30
N ASN A 529 -29.35 35.36 -13.26
CA ASN A 529 -29.53 34.33 -12.24
C ASN A 529 -28.42 33.25 -12.30
N TRP A 530 -27.96 32.88 -13.50
CA TRP A 530 -26.88 31.91 -13.65
C TRP A 530 -25.51 32.50 -13.28
N LEU A 531 -25.23 33.74 -13.67
CA LEU A 531 -23.98 34.41 -13.25
C LEU A 531 -23.93 34.62 -11.73
N ASP A 532 -25.06 34.96 -11.10
CA ASP A 532 -25.13 35.10 -9.64
C ASP A 532 -24.85 33.74 -8.95
N LYS A 533 -25.37 32.62 -9.49
CA LYS A 533 -25.04 31.28 -8.99
C LYS A 533 -23.58 30.88 -9.21
N ALA A 534 -22.98 31.28 -10.34
CA ALA A 534 -21.56 31.06 -10.60
C ALA A 534 -20.69 31.79 -9.57
N GLU A 535 -21.01 33.05 -9.31
CA GLU A 535 -20.36 33.88 -8.30
C GLU A 535 -20.50 33.28 -6.90
N GLU A 536 -21.71 32.88 -6.50
CA GLU A 536 -21.96 32.18 -5.23
C GLU A 536 -21.15 30.89 -5.09
N SER A 537 -21.02 30.11 -6.17
CA SER A 537 -20.25 28.86 -6.16
C SER A 537 -18.76 29.12 -6.00
N TYR A 538 -18.19 30.07 -6.76
CA TYR A 538 -16.76 30.40 -6.60
C TYR A 538 -16.46 30.96 -5.22
N ILE A 539 -17.32 31.82 -4.66
CA ILE A 539 -17.18 32.32 -3.29
C ILE A 539 -17.22 31.15 -2.30
N ALA A 540 -18.17 30.22 -2.43
CA ALA A 540 -18.21 29.03 -1.58
C ALA A 540 -16.96 28.16 -1.72
N GLY A 541 -16.37 28.07 -2.91
CA GLY A 541 -15.11 27.38 -3.15
C GLY A 541 -13.86 28.07 -2.57
N LEU A 542 -13.91 29.38 -2.37
CA LEU A 542 -12.91 30.13 -1.58
C LEU A 542 -13.02 29.82 -0.08
N GLU A 543 -14.25 29.56 0.40
CA GLU A 543 -14.53 29.19 1.79
C GLU A 543 -14.26 27.70 2.09
N ALA A 544 -14.18 26.89 1.03
CA ALA A 544 -13.91 25.45 1.04
C ALA A 544 -12.41 25.14 1.18
N ARG A 545 -12.09 23.87 1.50
CA ARG A 545 -10.70 23.43 1.67
C ARG A 545 -10.02 23.32 0.29
N SER A 546 -8.91 24.06 0.11
CA SER A 546 -8.11 24.05 -1.13
C SER A 546 -6.62 23.86 -0.82
N TRP A 547 -5.93 23.13 -1.69
CA TRP A 547 -4.48 22.94 -1.69
C TRP A 547 -3.85 23.77 -2.80
N GLY A 548 -2.87 24.61 -2.50
CA GLY A 548 -2.19 25.43 -3.51
C GLY A 548 -3.04 26.60 -4.03
N GLU A 549 -2.91 26.93 -5.32
CA GLU A 549 -3.71 27.98 -5.96
C GLU A 549 -5.18 27.53 -6.02
N ASN A 550 -6.08 28.36 -5.49
CA ASN A 550 -7.50 28.05 -5.47
C ASN A 550 -8.11 28.43 -6.84
N PRO A 551 -8.57 27.46 -7.66
CA PRO A 551 -9.09 27.74 -9.00
C PRO A 551 -10.36 28.61 -8.98
N CYS A 552 -11.10 28.63 -7.88
CA CYS A 552 -12.24 29.54 -7.72
C CYS A 552 -11.81 31.00 -7.61
N GLN A 553 -10.61 31.30 -7.13
CA GLN A 553 -10.13 32.68 -7.05
C GLN A 553 -9.97 33.26 -8.45
N GLU A 554 -9.19 32.59 -9.31
CA GLU A 554 -8.97 33.06 -10.68
C GLU A 554 -10.28 33.11 -11.47
N ALA A 555 -11.16 32.12 -11.29
CA ALA A 555 -12.46 32.11 -11.93
C ALA A 555 -13.36 33.27 -11.48
N LEU A 556 -13.35 33.60 -10.18
CA LEU A 556 -14.09 34.73 -9.63
C LEU A 556 -13.54 36.07 -10.14
N GLU A 557 -12.22 36.23 -10.19
CA GLU A 557 -11.57 37.42 -10.77
C GLU A 557 -11.94 37.61 -12.24
N ALA A 558 -11.92 36.53 -13.02
CA ALA A 558 -12.32 36.54 -14.42
C ALA A 558 -13.81 36.86 -14.60
N LEU A 559 -14.68 36.30 -13.76
CA LEU A 559 -16.11 36.60 -13.76
C LEU A 559 -16.38 38.07 -13.41
N TYR A 560 -15.70 38.60 -12.40
CA TYR A 560 -15.80 40.01 -12.03
C TYR A 560 -15.41 40.92 -13.20
N GLU A 561 -14.26 40.68 -13.81
CA GLU A 561 -13.78 41.46 -14.95
C GLU A 561 -14.77 41.42 -16.13
N ARG A 562 -15.38 40.25 -16.40
CA ARG A 562 -16.45 40.13 -17.40
C ARG A 562 -17.69 40.97 -17.06
N ARG A 563 -18.14 40.95 -15.80
CA ARG A 563 -19.36 41.69 -15.37
C ARG A 563 -19.15 43.19 -15.32
N HIS A 564 -17.96 43.64 -14.91
CA HIS A 564 -17.65 45.04 -14.65
C HIS A 564 -16.87 45.73 -15.79
N GLY A 565 -16.38 44.96 -16.77
CA GLY A 565 -15.61 45.44 -17.91
C GLY A 565 -14.18 45.89 -17.58
N SER A 566 -13.77 45.77 -16.32
CA SER A 566 -12.40 46.03 -15.84
C SER A 566 -12.19 45.37 -14.47
N ARG A 567 -10.93 45.35 -14.01
CA ARG A 567 -10.56 44.92 -12.64
C ARG A 567 -10.65 46.04 -11.60
N GLU A 568 -11.18 47.22 -11.96
CA GLU A 568 -11.33 48.34 -11.01
C GLU A 568 -12.33 47.96 -9.91
N GLY A 569 -11.91 48.02 -8.64
CA GLY A 569 -12.73 47.61 -7.49
C GLY A 569 -12.66 46.13 -7.11
N LEU A 570 -11.91 45.31 -7.86
CA LEU A 570 -11.74 43.88 -7.61
C LEU A 570 -11.10 43.60 -6.24
N ASP A 571 -10.05 44.35 -5.86
CA ASP A 571 -9.39 44.17 -4.55
C ASP A 571 -10.34 44.44 -3.38
N GLU A 572 -11.19 45.48 -3.49
CA GLU A 572 -12.19 45.82 -2.47
C GLU A 572 -13.30 44.76 -2.41
N TYR A 573 -13.72 44.27 -3.57
CA TYR A 573 -14.70 43.18 -3.70
C TYR A 573 -14.18 41.89 -3.06
N LEU A 574 -12.95 41.46 -3.39
CA LEU A 574 -12.31 40.29 -2.79
C LEU A 574 -12.01 40.47 -1.30
N ALA A 575 -11.69 41.70 -0.85
CA ALA A 575 -11.42 41.99 0.56
C ALA A 575 -12.61 41.66 1.49
N VAL A 576 -13.85 41.86 1.02
CA VAL A 576 -15.07 41.52 1.79
C VAL A 576 -15.13 40.01 2.08
N PHE A 577 -14.78 39.19 1.10
CA PHE A 577 -14.75 37.73 1.25
C PHE A 577 -13.54 37.27 2.06
N ASN A 578 -12.37 37.87 1.85
CA ASN A 578 -11.15 37.60 2.62
C ASN A 578 -11.29 37.94 4.10
N GLU A 579 -12.03 38.99 4.47
CA GLU A 579 -12.28 39.34 5.88
C GLU A 579 -13.29 38.39 6.55
N ARG A 580 -14.29 37.93 5.80
CA ARG A 580 -15.24 36.88 6.23
C ARG A 580 -14.54 35.53 6.38
N GLU A 581 -13.66 35.18 5.45
CA GLU A 581 -12.81 33.99 5.50
C GLU A 581 -11.84 34.04 6.68
N ARG A 582 -11.13 35.15 6.89
CA ARG A 582 -10.28 35.34 8.09
C ARG A 582 -11.08 35.18 9.38
N SER A 583 -12.31 35.70 9.43
CA SER A 583 -13.17 35.62 10.60
C SER A 583 -13.66 34.19 10.86
N ARG A 584 -14.07 33.46 9.82
CA ARG A 584 -14.51 32.05 9.92
C ARG A 584 -13.35 31.08 10.14
N ARG A 585 -12.21 31.25 9.46
CA ARG A 585 -10.99 30.48 9.72
C ARG A 585 -10.56 30.68 11.17
N ARG A 586 -10.63 31.92 11.68
CA ARG A 586 -10.43 32.20 13.11
C ARG A 586 -11.45 31.51 13.99
N GLU A 587 -12.74 31.51 13.64
CA GLU A 587 -13.79 30.82 14.40
C GLU A 587 -13.57 29.30 14.44
N ARG A 588 -13.27 28.64 13.31
CA ARG A 588 -12.90 27.21 13.25
C ARG A 588 -11.64 26.89 14.07
N ILE A 589 -10.62 27.75 14.03
CA ILE A 589 -9.41 27.60 14.85
C ILE A 589 -9.73 27.77 16.35
N LEU A 590 -10.72 28.61 16.68
CA LEU A 590 -11.18 28.76 18.06
C LEU A 590 -12.04 27.57 18.51
N GLU A 591 -12.82 26.97 17.61
CA GLU A 591 -13.56 25.71 17.85
C GLU A 591 -12.65 24.51 18.01
N SER A 592 -11.49 24.48 17.34
CA SER A 592 -10.49 23.41 17.49
C SER A 592 -9.63 23.54 18.75
N ARG A 593 -9.87 24.57 19.58
CA ARG A 593 -9.20 24.68 20.88
C ARG A 593 -9.67 23.58 21.82
N LEU A 594 -8.74 23.06 22.61
CA LEU A 594 -9.08 22.13 23.68
C LEU A 594 -9.99 22.82 24.71
N ASP A 595 -11.13 22.20 24.99
CA ASP A 595 -12.09 22.66 26.02
C ASP A 595 -11.47 22.72 27.42
N THR A 596 -10.42 21.92 27.65
CA THR A 596 -9.69 21.84 28.91
C THR A 596 -8.22 22.14 28.69
N ALA A 597 -7.68 23.10 29.45
CA ALA A 597 -6.28 23.47 29.39
C ALA A 597 -5.40 22.26 29.71
N ARG A 598 -4.56 21.87 28.75
CA ARG A 598 -3.61 20.75 28.86
C ARG A 598 -2.20 21.31 28.90
N THR A 599 -1.41 20.94 29.91
CA THR A 599 0.03 21.23 29.94
C THR A 599 0.80 20.08 29.30
N TYR A 600 2.04 20.33 28.90
CA TYR A 600 3.00 19.29 28.52
C TYR A 600 4.03 19.07 29.63
N GLU A 601 4.65 17.89 29.64
CA GLU A 601 5.75 17.59 30.55
C GLU A 601 7.00 18.40 30.14
N PRO A 602 7.73 19.01 31.08
CA PRO A 602 8.95 19.75 30.74
C PRO A 602 9.98 18.87 30.06
N PHE A 603 10.71 19.45 29.09
CA PHE A 603 11.78 18.77 28.37
C PHE A 603 13.03 19.64 28.24
N ALA A 604 14.18 18.97 28.07
CA ALA A 604 15.44 19.58 27.68
C ALA A 604 16.06 18.69 26.60
N LEU A 605 15.82 19.04 25.33
CA LEU A 605 16.18 18.19 24.18
C LEU A 605 17.32 18.79 23.37
N PRO A 606 18.22 17.97 22.81
CA PRO A 606 19.34 18.45 22.00
C PRO A 606 18.90 18.85 20.59
N LYS A 607 19.34 20.03 20.15
CA LYS A 607 19.33 20.47 18.75
C LYS A 607 20.25 19.62 17.89
N LEU A 608 20.08 19.77 16.58
CA LEU A 608 21.00 19.27 15.56
C LEU A 608 22.41 19.85 15.60
N ASP A 609 22.72 20.87 16.40
CA ASP A 609 24.10 21.33 16.65
C ASP A 609 24.67 20.76 17.97
N GLY A 610 23.82 20.14 18.80
CA GLY A 610 24.16 19.57 20.10
C GLY A 610 23.85 20.47 21.30
N ASP A 611 23.42 21.71 21.08
CA ASP A 611 22.95 22.58 22.17
C ASP A 611 21.58 22.10 22.68
N LEU A 612 21.29 22.28 23.96
CA LEU A 612 20.00 21.92 24.54
C LEU A 612 19.01 23.09 24.42
N VAL A 613 17.76 22.76 24.12
CA VAL A 613 16.61 23.67 24.26
C VAL A 613 15.77 23.20 25.44
N ASP A 614 15.61 24.08 26.43
CA ASP A 614 14.75 23.83 27.59
C ASP A 614 13.35 24.38 27.30
N SER A 615 12.33 23.58 27.55
CA SER A 615 10.93 24.01 27.45
C SER A 615 10.59 25.25 28.28
N ALA A 616 11.35 25.55 29.34
CA ALA A 616 11.22 26.77 30.12
C ALA A 616 11.50 28.05 29.31
N ASP A 617 12.30 27.95 28.24
CA ASP A 617 12.64 29.07 27.34
C ASP A 617 11.46 29.47 26.45
N LEU A 618 10.41 28.62 26.38
CA LEU A 618 9.17 28.89 25.64
C LEU A 618 8.19 29.75 26.43
N LYS A 619 8.45 29.97 27.72
CA LYS A 619 7.55 30.70 28.59
C LYS A 619 7.41 32.16 28.14
N GLY A 620 6.18 32.62 27.97
CA GLY A 620 5.85 33.95 27.48
C GLY A 620 5.83 34.06 25.95
N LYS A 621 6.10 32.97 25.21
CA LYS A 621 6.02 32.89 23.76
C LYS A 621 4.87 31.97 23.33
N ILE A 622 4.33 32.22 22.15
CA ILE A 622 3.51 31.25 21.44
C ILE A 622 4.45 30.22 20.83
N ALA A 623 4.35 28.95 21.22
CA ALA A 623 5.21 27.90 20.69
C ALA A 623 4.43 26.93 19.80
N VAL A 624 5.00 26.63 18.63
CA VAL A 624 4.52 25.57 17.72
C VAL A 624 5.47 24.39 17.84
N LEU A 625 5.00 23.28 18.41
CA LEU A 625 5.79 22.06 18.62
C LEU A 625 5.34 20.98 17.62
N HIS A 626 6.17 20.69 16.62
CA HIS A 626 5.85 19.73 15.55
C HIS A 626 6.62 18.41 15.72
N PHE A 627 5.92 17.30 15.91
CA PHE A 627 6.47 15.97 16.09
C PHE A 627 6.48 15.21 14.76
N TRP A 628 7.65 14.79 14.30
CA TRP A 628 7.84 14.18 12.98
C TRP A 628 8.95 13.12 12.93
N GLY A 629 9.15 12.51 11.76
CA GLY A 629 10.33 11.71 11.45
C GLY A 629 10.50 11.50 9.94
N THR A 630 11.74 11.27 9.47
CA THR A 630 12.05 11.11 8.04
C THR A 630 11.41 9.86 7.42
N TRP A 631 11.11 8.87 8.26
CA TRP A 631 10.40 7.64 7.90
C TRP A 631 8.88 7.83 7.78
N CYS A 632 8.34 8.97 8.21
CA CYS A 632 6.92 9.29 8.17
C CYS A 632 6.59 10.08 6.88
N GLY A 633 6.03 9.40 5.89
CA GLY A 633 5.67 10.00 4.60
C GLY A 633 4.82 11.27 4.70
N PRO A 634 3.69 11.27 5.43
CA PRO A 634 2.89 12.48 5.62
C PRO A 634 3.65 13.62 6.33
N CYS A 635 4.53 13.28 7.28
CA CYS A 635 5.32 14.29 7.97
C CYS A 635 6.27 15.01 7.01
N VAL A 636 6.97 14.26 6.15
CA VAL A 636 7.90 14.82 5.14
C VAL A 636 7.15 15.72 4.15
N VAL A 637 5.91 15.38 3.79
CA VAL A 637 5.05 16.21 2.94
C VAL A 637 4.70 17.56 3.58
N GLU A 638 4.60 17.65 4.92
CA GLU A 638 4.26 18.88 5.64
C GLU A 638 5.46 19.80 5.92
N LEU A 639 6.71 19.30 5.86
CA LEU A 639 7.91 20.09 6.18
C LEU A 639 8.11 21.34 5.30
N PRO A 640 7.82 21.35 3.98
CA PRO A 640 7.88 22.58 3.19
C PRO A 640 6.98 23.69 3.73
N GLU A 641 5.78 23.36 4.22
CA GLU A 641 4.87 24.34 4.80
C GLU A 641 5.38 24.82 6.17
N TYR A 642 6.00 23.93 6.94
CA TYR A 642 6.65 24.30 8.20
C TYR A 642 7.84 25.25 7.99
N GLN A 643 8.62 25.05 6.92
CA GLN A 643 9.69 25.97 6.52
C GLN A 643 9.13 27.36 6.16
N LYS A 644 8.02 27.43 5.41
CA LYS A 644 7.34 28.71 5.12
C LYS A 644 6.84 29.39 6.39
N PHE A 645 6.29 28.61 7.32
CA PHE A 645 5.81 29.11 8.60
C PHE A 645 6.96 29.65 9.46
N HIS A 646 8.06 28.91 9.57
CA HIS A 646 9.28 29.36 10.24
C HIS A 646 9.80 30.68 9.65
N ALA A 647 9.98 30.76 8.33
CA ALA A 647 10.46 31.96 7.67
C ALA A 647 9.55 33.18 7.91
N ARG A 648 8.24 32.97 8.04
CA ARG A 648 7.27 34.05 8.30
C ARG A 648 7.40 34.65 9.70
N TYR A 649 7.74 33.84 10.70
CA TYR A 649 7.81 34.26 12.11
C TYR A 649 9.24 34.36 12.65
N LEU A 650 10.25 34.17 11.80
CA LEU A 650 11.67 34.21 12.18
C LEU A 650 12.08 35.50 12.93
N ASP A 651 11.50 36.64 12.54
CA ASP A 651 11.78 37.95 13.14
C ASP A 651 10.81 38.33 14.27
N ASP A 652 9.86 37.46 14.63
CA ASP A 652 8.87 37.71 15.69
C ASP A 652 9.34 37.11 17.04
N PRO A 653 9.75 37.93 18.02
CA PRO A 653 10.26 37.44 19.30
C PRO A 653 9.17 36.79 20.17
N GLU A 654 7.89 36.93 19.83
CA GLU A 654 6.76 36.35 20.57
C GLU A 654 6.39 34.94 20.07
N VAL A 655 6.98 34.47 18.98
CA VAL A 655 6.67 33.17 18.37
C VAL A 655 7.91 32.29 18.30
N GLU A 656 7.77 31.03 18.70
CA GLU A 656 8.83 30.03 18.60
C GLU A 656 8.34 28.82 17.80
N VAL A 657 9.12 28.40 16.81
CA VAL A 657 8.79 27.28 15.90
C VAL A 657 9.83 26.19 16.10
N ILE A 658 9.42 25.08 16.73
CA ILE A 658 10.31 23.99 17.11
C ILE A 658 9.72 22.68 16.61
N SER A 659 10.54 21.92 15.91
CA SER A 659 10.21 20.55 15.56
C SER A 659 10.99 19.54 16.40
N ILE A 660 10.41 18.37 16.64
CA ILE A 660 10.98 17.27 17.41
C ILE A 660 10.95 16.03 16.51
N SER A 661 12.13 15.55 16.11
CA SER A 661 12.29 14.35 15.29
C SER A 661 12.42 13.10 16.17
N ASN A 662 11.64 12.06 15.86
CA ASN A 662 11.75 10.73 16.46
C ASN A 662 12.70 9.79 15.67
N ASP A 663 13.49 10.32 14.75
CA ASP A 663 14.54 9.54 14.10
C ASP A 663 15.62 9.13 15.10
N LYS A 664 16.08 7.88 14.99
CA LYS A 664 17.12 7.33 15.88
C LYS A 664 18.52 7.85 15.56
N SER A 665 18.71 8.45 14.40
CA SER A 665 20.01 8.90 13.91
C SER A 665 19.95 10.37 13.57
N ARG A 666 20.76 11.18 14.27
CA ARG A 666 20.95 12.60 13.95
C ARG A 666 21.44 12.79 12.52
N ASP A 667 22.37 11.96 12.05
CA ASP A 667 22.93 12.06 10.70
C ASP A 667 21.84 11.91 9.61
N VAL A 668 20.77 11.15 9.87
CA VAL A 668 19.64 11.01 8.94
C VAL A 668 18.84 12.30 8.86
N VAL A 669 18.62 12.95 10.01
CA VAL A 669 17.88 14.22 10.08
C VAL A 669 18.72 15.37 9.51
N ASP A 670 20.00 15.47 9.90
CA ASP A 670 20.93 16.48 9.37
C ASP A 670 20.99 16.42 7.84
N LYS A 671 21.18 15.22 7.28
CA LYS A 671 21.18 15.01 5.84
C LYS A 671 19.85 15.41 5.20
N HIS A 672 18.72 15.06 5.81
CA HIS A 672 17.40 15.43 5.28
C HIS A 672 17.17 16.95 5.27
N MET A 673 17.59 17.65 6.32
CA MET A 673 17.50 19.12 6.41
C MET A 673 18.39 19.79 5.36
N GLU A 674 19.62 19.30 5.18
CA GLU A 674 20.55 19.78 4.15
C GLU A 674 20.01 19.55 2.73
N GLU A 675 19.50 18.35 2.44
CA GLU A 675 18.98 17.99 1.10
C GLU A 675 17.76 18.81 0.67
N ASN A 676 16.98 19.30 1.64
CA ASN A 676 15.75 20.06 1.39
C ASN A 676 15.86 21.56 1.71
N GLU A 677 17.06 22.04 2.08
CA GLU A 677 17.34 23.44 2.38
C GLU A 677 16.48 24.02 3.51
N TYR A 678 16.22 23.22 4.56
CA TYR A 678 15.45 23.64 5.71
C TYR A 678 16.32 24.27 6.81
N ASP A 679 15.81 25.30 7.47
CA ASP A 679 16.53 26.04 8.52
C ASP A 679 15.73 26.23 9.83
N PHE A 680 14.54 25.64 9.93
CA PHE A 680 13.77 25.64 11.19
C PHE A 680 14.45 24.80 12.27
N THR A 681 14.19 25.14 13.55
CA THR A 681 14.79 24.43 14.69
C THR A 681 14.28 22.99 14.78
N VAL A 682 15.22 22.03 14.84
CA VAL A 682 14.93 20.61 15.04
C VAL A 682 15.63 20.10 16.31
N LEU A 683 14.85 19.45 17.18
CA LEU A 683 15.31 18.75 18.37
C LEU A 683 15.27 17.24 18.11
N MET A 684 16.27 16.52 18.61
CA MET A 684 16.28 15.06 18.59
C MET A 684 15.54 14.52 19.81
N ASP A 685 14.56 13.66 19.58
CA ASP A 685 13.85 12.95 20.64
C ASP A 685 14.79 11.96 21.36
N ASP A 686 14.78 12.01 22.69
CA ASP A 686 15.50 11.08 23.56
C ASP A 686 14.56 10.15 24.35
N GLY A 687 13.29 10.08 23.95
CA GLY A 687 12.21 9.36 24.63
C GLY A 687 11.09 10.29 25.14
N TYR A 688 11.23 11.60 24.95
CA TYR A 688 10.20 12.59 25.26
C TYR A 688 8.89 12.34 24.51
N VAL A 689 8.92 11.90 23.25
CA VAL A 689 7.72 11.57 22.45
C VAL A 689 6.80 10.57 23.18
N GLN A 690 7.38 9.57 23.86
CA GLN A 690 6.63 8.59 24.65
C GLN A 690 6.05 9.22 25.92
N THR A 691 6.81 10.11 26.56
CA THR A 691 6.38 10.86 27.75
C THR A 691 5.25 11.83 27.42
N ALA A 692 5.31 12.45 26.23
CA ALA A 692 4.31 13.35 25.67
C ALA A 692 3.03 12.63 25.19
N ASP A 693 3.01 11.30 25.21
CA ASP A 693 1.91 10.43 24.74
C ASP A 693 1.50 10.72 23.29
N ILE A 694 2.49 10.90 22.40
CA ILE A 694 2.26 11.10 20.97
C ILE A 694 1.93 9.75 20.31
N LYS A 695 0.69 9.60 19.83
CA LYS A 695 0.15 8.33 19.27
C LYS A 695 -0.01 8.32 17.75
N GLY A 696 0.16 9.47 17.08
CA GLY A 696 -0.02 9.63 15.64
C GLY A 696 1.04 10.57 15.05
N TRP A 697 1.32 10.42 13.75
CA TRP A 697 2.35 11.17 13.04
C TRP A 697 1.80 11.72 11.71
N PRO A 698 2.07 12.99 11.35
CA PRO A 698 2.65 14.02 12.21
C PRO A 698 1.73 14.39 13.39
N THR A 699 2.23 15.13 14.37
CA THR A 699 1.42 15.80 15.39
C THR A 699 1.97 17.20 15.61
N THR A 700 1.12 18.22 15.68
CA THR A 700 1.52 19.60 16.00
C THR A 700 0.75 20.12 17.20
N TRP A 701 1.47 20.70 18.17
CA TRP A 701 0.88 21.40 19.29
C TRP A 701 1.07 22.90 19.14
N PHE A 702 -0.01 23.66 19.36
CA PHE A 702 0.04 25.10 19.52
C PHE A 702 -0.09 25.46 20.99
N VAL A 703 0.96 26.07 21.53
CA VAL A 703 1.13 26.40 22.94
C VAL A 703 1.05 27.91 23.12
N ASP A 704 0.32 28.37 24.13
CA ASP A 704 0.27 29.79 24.49
C ASP A 704 1.43 30.24 25.41
N GLY A 705 1.52 31.55 25.64
CA GLY A 705 2.57 32.14 26.49
C GLY A 705 2.53 31.71 27.97
N ASP A 706 1.43 31.12 28.43
CA ASP A 706 1.32 30.57 29.79
C ASP A 706 1.77 29.09 29.86
N GLY A 707 2.07 28.47 28.72
CA GLY A 707 2.54 27.10 28.61
C GLY A 707 1.43 26.06 28.48
N TYR A 708 0.22 26.48 28.09
CA TYR A 708 -0.90 25.57 27.83
C TYR A 708 -1.00 25.21 26.35
N ILE A 709 -1.19 23.93 26.06
CA ILE A 709 -1.57 23.44 24.74
C ILE A 709 -3.00 23.91 24.49
N GLN A 710 -3.15 24.78 23.50
CA GLN A 710 -4.44 25.30 23.07
C GLN A 710 -5.02 24.44 21.96
N ILE A 711 -4.20 23.94 21.03
CA ILE A 711 -4.64 23.14 19.88
C ILE A 711 -3.70 21.94 19.73
N VAL A 712 -4.27 20.76 19.53
CA VAL A 712 -3.56 19.56 19.11
C VAL A 712 -4.04 19.19 17.72
N GLN A 713 -3.12 19.20 16.78
CA GLN A 713 -3.38 18.78 15.42
C GLN A 713 -2.69 17.43 15.19
N LEU A 714 -3.48 16.36 15.11
CA LEU A 714 -3.00 15.10 14.58
C LEU A 714 -2.94 15.23 13.06
N GLY A 715 -1.86 14.71 12.48
CA GLY A 715 -1.39 15.01 11.14
C GLY A 715 -2.48 15.05 10.11
N SER A 716 -2.26 15.85 9.06
CA SER A 716 -3.28 15.90 8.06
C SER A 716 -3.42 14.55 7.35
N GLY A 717 -4.65 14.02 7.35
CA GLY A 717 -5.07 13.09 6.32
C GLY A 717 -5.08 13.80 4.96
N GLY A 718 -3.91 14.02 4.39
CA GLY A 718 -3.72 14.83 3.18
C GLY A 718 -3.73 16.33 3.47
N SER A 719 -2.53 16.87 3.73
CA SER A 719 -2.08 18.27 3.60
C SER A 719 -2.63 19.43 4.46
N ASP A 720 -3.60 19.29 5.37
CA ASP A 720 -4.10 20.29 6.35
C ASP A 720 -2.95 20.96 7.14
N SER A 721 -2.34 21.99 6.57
CA SER A 721 -1.63 23.01 7.33
C SER A 721 -2.69 23.98 7.87
N HIS A 722 -3.04 23.82 9.15
CA HIS A 722 -3.73 24.87 9.89
C HIS A 722 -2.77 26.03 10.29
N LEU A 723 -1.49 25.90 9.92
CA LEU A 723 -0.42 26.88 10.13
C LEU A 723 -0.64 28.19 9.35
#